data_AF-A0A660YTP9-F1
#
_entry.id   AF-A0A660YTP9-F1
#
_cell.length_a   1.000
_cell.length_b   1.000
_cell.length_c   1.000
_cell.angle_alpha   90.00
_cell.angle_beta   90.00
_cell.angle_gamma   90.00
#
_symmetry.space_group_name_H-M   'P 1'
#
loop_
_entity.id
_entity.type
_entity.pdbx_description
1 polymer ?
#
loop_
_entity_poly.entity_id
_entity_poly.type
_entity_poly.pdbx_seq_one_letter_code
_entity_poly.pdbx_strand_id
1 'polypeptide(L)'
;MKTDIQKGTTNRRFSRIYIGLASPDKILEWSHGEVLKPETINYRSYKPEKDGLFCEKIFGPVKDYECHCGKYKRIRYKGIVCDRCGVEVTTKSVRRERMGHITLAVPVVHIWFWKSLPSKISYILGLSIKDLEKIIYYESYVVIQPGNSGLKEKELINEDEYYRLMSEFGAESDGKDSEDEFVAKTGGEAILELLKRVDIEQLSSELRAQARVETSFQRKMEILKRLKVIEAFKPRDEGRVNKPEWMVLTVLPVIPPELRPLVPLEGGRFATSDLNDLYRRVIIRNNRLKKLMEIRAPEVILKNERRMLQEAVDSLLDNGRKTVAVRSDGNRALKSLSDMLKGKQGRFRQNLLGKRIDYSGRSVIVVGPELKIHECGLPKEMALELFKPFVINRLVERGLVKTVKSAKKLVERKGPEVWDILEEVIEDHPVMLNRAPTLHRLGIQAFQPVLVEGKAIRIHPLVCAAFNADFDGDQMAVHIPLSYEAQAEAAVLMLASHNVLSPAHGKPLAIPSQDMVIGCYYLTKVKPGELGEGKVFSSLDEVIIAYNDQKVGLHARIKVRINGELVETTTGRVIFNQIVPDKLQFINELLTKKRIEEIVADCYKLLGNYETVKFLDRLKDLGFTYAMKSGATIGMDDVLVPEEKDKFVEQAYEMVEKIQNQYERGIITDGERYNKIIDIWTHTTNEVAEKMFVHLRKSQDGFNPLFMMADSGARGSKEQIRQLAGMRGLFAKPQKKMTGSIGEIIESPITANFKEGLTVLEYFISTHGARKGLADTALKTADAGYLTRRLVDVAQDVTITIEDCGTIMGLRISDLKEGEEVIEPMRDRILGRVAAEDVFNPETDEIIVEAGQLIDEDIADRISNAGIESVYIRSVLTCEAPLGVCAKCYGRNLATGKMVDIGEAVGIMAAQSIGEPGTQLTLRTFHIGGTASRIAAQSQVVAKTAGVVKYENVRIIKQEDGTSISARRNGRIKIIDENNRVVANFVVPYGAILTVEDGQAVEEGQVLFRWDPYSATILCTHTGRVKFEDIVENVTYKEELDETTGLRQRVIIDTRNRNLSPQIVIVDEEGRHLETHILPTRAFLMVRDGQQVHAGDVLVRIPREIAKTRDITGGLPRVAELFEARRPKDPAIVTEIDGVVEFGEVRKGVRKLIVNSHDGMDRRVYVIPYGKHVLVHDGDIVSAGEKLTEGAVAPQDILNILGPNKVQEYLVNEIQEVYRLQGVRINDKHIEIIVRQMLQKVRVED
;
A
#
# COMPACT_ATOMS: atom_id res chain seq x y z
N MET A 1 33.50 0.92 57.58
CA MET A 1 33.91 -0.34 56.93
C MET A 1 33.11 -0.49 55.65
N LYS A 2 33.78 -0.29 54.50
CA LYS A 2 33.21 -0.36 53.16
C LYS A 2 33.02 -1.82 52.77
N THR A 3 31.77 -2.26 52.61
CA THR A 3 31.44 -3.53 51.97
C THR A 3 31.39 -3.32 50.46
N ASP A 4 32.38 -3.88 49.77
CA ASP A 4 32.39 -4.08 48.32
C ASP A 4 31.21 -4.96 47.90
N ILE A 5 30.08 -4.31 47.62
CA ILE A 5 29.02 -4.92 46.81
C ILE A 5 29.56 -4.93 45.38
N GLN A 6 29.79 -6.15 44.91
CA GLN A 6 30.21 -6.48 43.55
C GLN A 6 29.52 -5.55 42.53
N LYS A 7 30.34 -4.75 41.85
CA LYS A 7 29.99 -4.08 40.59
C LYS A 7 29.51 -5.16 39.62
N GLY A 8 28.18 -5.31 39.52
CA GLY A 8 27.54 -5.97 38.41
C GLY A 8 28.05 -5.33 37.12
N THR A 9 28.44 -6.19 36.18
CA THR A 9 28.67 -5.90 34.76
C THR A 9 28.42 -4.44 34.38
N THR A 10 29.50 -3.67 34.26
CA THR A 10 29.49 -2.37 33.58
C THR A 10 28.72 -2.52 32.29
N ASN A 11 27.52 -1.94 32.23
CA ASN A 11 26.70 -1.87 31.05
C ASN A 11 27.45 -0.95 30.07
N ARG A 12 28.39 -1.51 29.30
CA ARG A 12 29.11 -0.79 28.24
C ARG A 12 28.04 -0.38 27.22
N ARG A 13 27.51 0.83 27.35
CA ARG A 13 26.62 1.43 26.35
C ARG A 13 27.37 1.42 25.02
N PHE A 14 26.96 0.55 24.12
CA PHE A 14 27.48 0.54 22.75
C PHE A 14 26.68 1.57 21.95
N SER A 15 27.37 2.37 21.13
CA SER A 15 26.73 3.39 20.27
C SER A 15 26.54 2.91 18.83
N ARG A 16 27.27 1.86 18.43
CA ARG A 16 27.28 1.34 17.05
C ARG A 16 27.44 -0.18 17.06
N ILE A 17 26.84 -0.83 16.06
CA ILE A 17 27.02 -2.25 15.75
C ILE A 17 27.69 -2.33 14.39
N TYR A 18 28.71 -3.18 14.26
CA TYR A 18 29.37 -3.46 12.99
C TYR A 18 29.17 -4.93 12.60
N ILE A 19 29.30 -5.21 11.31
CA ILE A 19 29.28 -6.56 10.76
C ILE A 19 30.54 -6.77 9.93
N GLY A 20 31.19 -7.91 10.10
CA GLY A 20 32.39 -8.32 9.38
C GLY A 20 32.42 -9.82 9.21
N LEU A 21 33.30 -10.31 8.33
CA LEU A 21 33.53 -11.74 8.16
C LEU A 21 34.35 -12.27 9.35
N ALA A 22 34.03 -13.47 9.81
CA ALA A 22 34.77 -14.11 10.89
C ALA A 22 35.95 -14.90 10.30
N SER A 23 37.17 -14.55 10.69
CA SER A 23 38.34 -15.36 10.33
C SER A 23 38.32 -16.70 11.08
N PRO A 24 39.01 -17.73 10.57
CA PRO A 24 39.17 -19.00 11.28
C PRO A 24 39.71 -18.81 12.71
N ASP A 25 40.70 -17.93 12.89
CA ASP A 25 41.29 -17.62 14.20
C ASP A 25 40.26 -16.98 15.14
N LYS A 26 39.41 -16.09 14.62
CA LYS A 26 38.34 -15.46 15.40
C LYS A 26 37.29 -16.47 15.83
N ILE A 27 36.96 -17.43 14.98
CA ILE A 27 36.03 -18.53 15.31
C ILE A 27 36.61 -19.40 16.42
N LEU A 28 37.92 -19.70 16.38
CA LEU A 28 38.61 -20.43 17.43
C LEU A 28 38.66 -19.64 18.75
N GLU A 29 38.87 -18.32 18.70
CA GLU A 29 38.82 -17.44 19.88
C GLU A 29 37.45 -17.46 20.58
N TRP A 30 36.35 -17.51 19.82
CA TRP A 30 35.00 -17.63 20.38
C TRP A 30 34.69 -19.02 20.92
N SER A 31 35.39 -20.04 20.43
CA SER A 31 35.09 -21.42 20.73
C SER A 31 35.63 -21.86 22.09
N HIS A 32 34.82 -22.62 22.81
CA HIS A 32 35.20 -23.21 24.10
C HIS A 32 35.59 -24.69 23.98
N GLY A 33 35.63 -25.22 22.75
CA GLY A 33 36.07 -26.58 22.47
C GLY A 33 35.54 -27.13 21.13
N GLU A 34 36.21 -28.18 20.65
CA GLU A 34 35.85 -28.86 19.39
C GLU A 34 34.77 -29.93 19.63
N VAL A 35 33.76 -29.98 18.76
CA VAL A 35 32.74 -31.02 18.75
C VAL A 35 33.17 -32.14 17.80
N LEU A 36 33.53 -33.29 18.37
CA LEU A 36 34.05 -34.43 17.62
C LEU A 36 32.95 -35.45 17.27
N LYS A 37 31.93 -35.55 18.13
CA LYS A 37 30.96 -36.64 18.11
C LYS A 37 29.57 -36.16 17.68
N PRO A 38 28.85 -36.88 16.79
CA PRO A 38 27.50 -36.53 16.37
C PRO A 38 26.42 -36.79 17.43
N GLU A 39 26.74 -37.56 18.47
CA GLU A 39 25.82 -37.95 19.52
C GLU A 39 25.39 -36.75 20.39
N THR A 40 24.15 -36.78 20.88
CA THR A 40 23.57 -35.71 21.70
C THR A 40 23.55 -36.08 23.18
N ILE A 41 22.71 -37.05 23.54
CA ILE A 41 22.54 -37.57 24.89
C ILE A 41 22.66 -39.09 24.90
N ASN A 42 23.06 -39.63 26.03
CA ASN A 42 23.09 -41.07 26.25
C ASN A 42 21.66 -41.61 26.42
N TYR A 43 21.30 -42.66 25.67
CA TYR A 43 19.93 -43.20 25.69
C TYR A 43 19.52 -43.83 27.03
N ARG A 44 20.47 -44.29 27.87
CA ARG A 44 20.17 -44.89 29.18
C ARG A 44 20.13 -43.86 30.30
N SER A 45 21.12 -42.96 30.34
CA SER A 45 21.27 -42.01 31.45
C SER A 45 20.63 -40.64 31.19
N TYR A 46 20.21 -40.37 29.95
CA TYR A 46 19.75 -39.05 29.46
C TYR A 46 20.71 -37.90 29.73
N LYS A 47 21.97 -38.20 30.07
CA LYS A 47 23.02 -37.19 30.24
C LYS A 47 23.66 -36.85 28.90
N PRO A 48 24.14 -35.60 28.71
CA PRO A 48 24.88 -35.22 27.51
C PRO A 48 26.12 -36.08 27.30
N GLU A 49 26.37 -36.47 26.05
CA GLU A 49 27.55 -37.24 25.68
C GLU A 49 28.83 -36.40 25.70
N LYS A 50 29.95 -37.03 26.07
CA LYS A 50 31.25 -36.37 26.08
C LYS A 50 31.72 -36.11 24.64
N ASP A 51 32.19 -34.89 24.40
CA ASP A 51 32.64 -34.38 23.09
C ASP A 51 31.55 -34.36 21.99
N GLY A 52 30.29 -34.59 22.38
CA GLY A 52 29.11 -34.55 21.51
C GLY A 52 28.47 -33.17 21.38
N LEU A 53 27.35 -33.11 20.65
CA LEU A 53 26.63 -31.87 20.34
C LEU A 53 26.07 -31.13 21.57
N PHE A 54 25.95 -31.79 22.73
CA PHE A 54 25.45 -31.20 23.98
C PHE A 54 26.49 -31.20 25.11
N CYS A 55 27.76 -31.52 24.80
CA CYS A 55 28.85 -31.73 25.74
C CYS A 55 28.95 -30.63 26.81
N GLU A 56 28.91 -31.03 28.08
CA GLU A 56 29.00 -30.09 29.21
C GLU A 56 30.39 -29.44 29.36
N LYS A 57 31.45 -30.11 28.88
CA LYS A 57 32.80 -29.56 28.89
C LYS A 57 32.93 -28.34 27.96
N ILE A 58 32.30 -28.39 26.79
CA ILE A 58 32.36 -27.33 25.78
C ILE A 58 31.38 -26.22 26.12
N PHE A 59 30.11 -26.58 26.34
CA PHE A 59 29.03 -25.59 26.43
C PHE A 59 28.73 -25.14 27.87
N GLY A 60 29.21 -25.85 28.89
CA GLY A 60 28.91 -25.59 30.31
C GLY A 60 27.89 -26.56 30.93
N PRO A 61 27.61 -26.46 32.23
CA PRO A 61 26.85 -27.46 32.99
C PRO A 61 25.34 -27.40 32.77
N VAL A 62 24.65 -28.55 32.83
CA VAL A 62 23.17 -28.63 32.65
C VAL A 62 22.40 -28.09 33.86
N LYS A 63 23.00 -28.14 35.05
CA LYS A 63 22.43 -27.66 36.31
C LYS A 63 23.33 -26.58 36.92
N ASP A 64 22.72 -25.61 37.60
CA ASP A 64 23.46 -24.51 38.22
C ASP A 64 24.44 -25.03 39.29
N TYR A 65 25.71 -24.66 39.13
CA TYR A 65 26.79 -25.00 40.05
C TYR A 65 26.95 -26.51 40.31
N GLU A 66 26.69 -27.35 39.31
CA GLU A 66 26.88 -28.80 39.39
C GLU A 66 27.62 -29.32 38.15
N CYS A 67 28.71 -30.06 38.36
CA CYS A 67 29.44 -30.72 37.27
C CYS A 67 28.75 -32.04 36.83
N HIS A 68 29.01 -32.49 35.60
CA HIS A 68 28.40 -33.68 34.99
C HIS A 68 28.45 -34.97 35.85
N CYS A 69 29.59 -35.22 36.53
CA CYS A 69 29.78 -36.40 37.37
C CYS A 69 29.20 -36.26 38.79
N GLY A 70 28.78 -35.05 39.19
CA GLY A 70 28.22 -34.76 40.51
C GLY A 70 29.24 -34.67 41.65
N LYS A 71 30.55 -34.70 41.39
CA LYS A 71 31.61 -34.54 42.41
C LYS A 71 31.55 -33.16 43.08
N TYR A 72 31.48 -32.10 42.27
CA TYR A 72 31.32 -30.72 42.72
C TYR A 72 29.87 -30.26 42.54
N LYS A 73 29.26 -29.82 43.64
CA LYS A 73 27.88 -29.32 43.71
C LYS A 73 27.78 -28.10 44.62
N ARG A 74 26.86 -27.19 44.29
CA ARG A 74 26.56 -25.93 45.02
C ARG A 74 27.56 -24.80 44.73
N ILE A 75 27.13 -23.58 45.00
CA ILE A 75 27.81 -22.32 44.67
C ILE A 75 29.24 -22.19 45.23
N ARG A 76 29.59 -22.93 46.30
CA ARG A 76 30.92 -22.89 46.92
C ARG A 76 32.07 -23.32 46.00
N TYR A 77 31.76 -24.10 44.94
CA TYR A 77 32.76 -24.56 43.97
C TYR A 77 32.72 -23.77 42.65
N LYS A 78 32.07 -22.59 42.64
CA LYS A 78 31.98 -21.74 41.46
C LYS A 78 33.37 -21.46 40.87
N GLY A 79 33.52 -21.66 39.56
CA GLY A 79 34.77 -21.42 38.82
C GLY A 79 35.77 -22.58 38.85
N ILE A 80 35.50 -23.66 39.60
CA ILE A 80 36.36 -24.84 39.62
C ILE A 80 36.04 -25.75 38.43
N VAL A 81 37.06 -26.18 37.69
CA VAL A 81 36.94 -27.21 36.65
C VAL A 81 37.09 -28.58 37.29
N CYS A 82 36.10 -29.46 37.08
CA CYS A 82 36.13 -30.79 37.66
C CYS A 82 37.26 -31.64 37.05
N ASP A 83 38.13 -32.18 37.89
CA ASP A 83 39.20 -33.12 37.52
C ASP A 83 38.69 -34.42 36.86
N ARG A 84 37.53 -34.95 37.31
CA ARG A 84 36.97 -36.21 36.78
C ARG A 84 36.31 -36.07 35.40
N CYS A 85 35.56 -34.99 35.17
CA CYS A 85 34.76 -34.85 33.95
C CYS A 85 35.12 -33.63 33.08
N GLY A 86 36.04 -32.77 33.53
CA GLY A 86 36.48 -31.57 32.82
C GLY A 86 35.43 -30.45 32.71
N VAL A 87 34.31 -30.56 33.42
CA VAL A 87 33.22 -29.58 33.36
C VAL A 87 33.46 -28.49 34.40
N GLU A 88 33.40 -27.24 33.94
CA GLU A 88 33.45 -26.06 34.80
C GLU A 88 32.15 -25.88 35.60
N VAL A 89 32.28 -25.66 36.91
CA VAL A 89 31.15 -25.41 37.80
C VAL A 89 30.75 -23.94 37.71
N THR A 90 29.75 -23.68 36.88
CA THR A 90 29.18 -22.33 36.65
C THR A 90 27.66 -22.40 36.55
N THR A 91 27.00 -21.30 36.20
CA THR A 91 25.55 -21.27 35.97
C THR A 91 25.20 -21.96 34.65
N LYS A 92 24.01 -22.54 34.57
CA LYS A 92 23.45 -23.14 33.35
C LYS A 92 23.36 -22.11 32.21
N SER A 93 23.15 -20.83 32.54
CA SER A 93 22.97 -19.74 31.56
C SER A 93 24.09 -19.64 30.53
N VAL A 94 25.33 -20.02 30.88
CA VAL A 94 26.47 -19.98 29.95
C VAL A 94 26.28 -20.89 28.73
N ARG A 95 25.43 -21.94 28.83
CA ARG A 95 25.08 -22.86 27.72
C ARG A 95 24.29 -22.18 26.60
N ARG A 96 23.86 -20.94 26.80
CA ARG A 96 23.23 -20.10 25.77
C ARG A 96 24.23 -19.21 25.04
N GLU A 97 25.43 -19.01 25.58
CA GLU A 97 26.42 -18.06 25.08
C GLU A 97 27.68 -18.76 24.53
N ARG A 98 28.15 -19.83 25.18
CA ARG A 98 29.37 -20.56 24.79
C ARG A 98 29.18 -21.27 23.45
N MET A 99 30.06 -20.99 22.50
CA MET A 99 30.09 -21.63 21.19
C MET A 99 31.08 -22.79 21.15
N GLY A 100 30.80 -23.76 20.29
CA GLY A 100 31.75 -24.82 19.91
C GLY A 100 32.27 -24.60 18.50
N HIS A 101 33.18 -25.43 18.02
CA HIS A 101 33.60 -25.43 16.62
C HIS A 101 33.79 -26.86 16.09
N ILE A 102 33.85 -26.98 14.77
CA ILE A 102 34.21 -28.20 14.03
C ILE A 102 35.34 -27.84 13.07
N THR A 103 36.48 -28.52 13.18
CA THR A 103 37.57 -28.38 12.20
C THR A 103 37.23 -29.20 10.97
N LEU A 104 37.04 -28.54 9.82
CA LEU A 104 36.70 -29.19 8.56
C LEU A 104 37.94 -29.88 7.98
N ALA A 105 37.75 -31.09 7.45
CA ALA A 105 38.84 -31.89 6.85
C ALA A 105 39.39 -31.25 5.57
N VAL A 106 38.52 -30.55 4.83
CA VAL A 106 38.87 -29.75 3.65
C VAL A 106 38.16 -28.38 3.75
N PRO A 107 38.72 -27.30 3.18
CA PRO A 107 38.04 -26.03 3.05
C PRO A 107 36.71 -26.16 2.29
N VAL A 108 35.67 -25.51 2.82
CA VAL A 108 34.29 -25.54 2.29
C VAL A 108 33.88 -24.12 1.93
N VAL A 109 33.38 -23.91 0.70
CA VAL A 109 32.96 -22.58 0.26
C VAL A 109 31.60 -22.23 0.87
N HIS A 110 31.46 -21.07 1.49
CA HIS A 110 30.21 -20.70 2.14
C HIS A 110 29.13 -20.31 1.10
N ILE A 111 27.96 -20.99 1.13
CA ILE A 111 26.89 -20.88 0.11
C ILE A 111 26.41 -19.45 -0.21
N TRP A 112 26.33 -18.57 0.80
CA TRP A 112 25.90 -17.19 0.60
C TRP A 112 26.77 -16.39 -0.38
N PHE A 113 28.07 -16.65 -0.46
CA PHE A 113 28.97 -15.80 -1.25
C PHE A 113 29.07 -16.21 -2.72
N TRP A 114 28.78 -17.46 -3.06
CA TRP A 114 28.84 -17.94 -4.45
C TRP A 114 27.45 -18.10 -5.10
N LYS A 115 26.40 -18.48 -4.35
CA LYS A 115 25.05 -18.75 -4.88
C LYS A 115 24.06 -17.58 -4.72
N SER A 116 24.42 -16.56 -3.95
CA SER A 116 23.60 -15.34 -3.86
C SER A 116 23.77 -14.48 -5.11
N LEU A 117 22.69 -13.85 -5.58
CA LEU A 117 22.73 -12.88 -6.68
C LEU A 117 22.69 -11.48 -6.08
N PRO A 118 23.68 -10.60 -6.34
CA PRO A 118 24.94 -10.82 -7.08
C PRO A 118 26.00 -11.66 -6.32
N SER A 119 26.68 -12.59 -7.01
CA SER A 119 27.68 -13.52 -6.44
C SER A 119 29.02 -12.84 -6.20
N LYS A 120 29.50 -12.86 -4.95
CA LYS A 120 30.69 -12.10 -4.53
C LYS A 120 31.98 -12.75 -5.01
N ILE A 121 32.09 -14.08 -4.88
CA ILE A 121 33.26 -14.85 -5.34
C ILE A 121 33.37 -14.76 -6.87
N SER A 122 32.25 -14.85 -7.59
CA SER A 122 32.19 -14.70 -9.05
C SER A 122 32.76 -13.36 -9.50
N TYR A 123 32.33 -12.26 -8.89
CA TYR A 123 32.82 -10.94 -9.27
C TYR A 123 34.28 -10.68 -8.91
N ILE A 124 34.78 -11.25 -7.81
CA ILE A 124 36.20 -11.13 -7.44
C ILE A 124 37.06 -11.92 -8.43
N LEU A 125 36.76 -13.21 -8.64
CA LEU A 125 37.58 -14.07 -9.48
C LEU A 125 37.40 -13.84 -10.98
N GLY A 126 36.24 -13.33 -11.41
CA GLY A 126 35.89 -13.17 -12.84
C GLY A 126 35.35 -14.43 -13.51
N LEU A 127 34.92 -15.40 -12.72
CA LEU A 127 34.36 -16.66 -13.18
C LEU A 127 32.84 -16.59 -13.20
N SER A 128 32.20 -17.30 -14.12
CA SER A 128 30.73 -17.42 -14.12
C SER A 128 30.26 -18.26 -12.92
N ILE A 129 29.01 -18.08 -12.50
CA ILE A 129 28.42 -18.87 -11.39
C ILE A 129 28.42 -20.37 -11.73
N LYS A 130 28.21 -20.73 -13.00
CA LYS A 130 28.21 -22.12 -13.45
C LYS A 130 29.61 -22.74 -13.35
N ASP A 131 30.65 -21.98 -13.70
CA ASP A 131 32.03 -22.47 -13.62
C ASP A 131 32.47 -22.64 -12.17
N LEU A 132 32.08 -21.71 -11.29
CA LEU A 132 32.28 -21.86 -9.85
C LEU A 132 31.57 -23.09 -9.29
N GLU A 133 30.34 -23.37 -9.72
CA GLU A 133 29.59 -24.55 -9.27
C GLU A 133 30.32 -25.85 -9.65
N LYS A 134 30.85 -25.95 -10.88
CA LYS A 134 31.65 -27.09 -11.35
C LYS A 134 32.92 -27.30 -10.51
N ILE A 135 33.63 -26.21 -10.17
CA ILE A 135 34.84 -26.27 -9.35
C ILE A 135 34.48 -26.70 -7.92
N ILE A 136 33.48 -26.07 -7.29
CA ILE A 136 33.11 -26.31 -5.89
C ILE A 136 32.62 -27.74 -5.65
N TYR A 137 31.89 -28.33 -6.60
CA TYR A 137 31.37 -29.69 -6.51
C TYR A 137 32.29 -30.76 -7.10
N TYR A 138 33.57 -30.42 -7.34
CA TYR A 138 34.61 -31.35 -7.77
C TYR A 138 34.39 -31.97 -9.17
N GLU A 139 33.71 -31.28 -10.08
CA GLU A 139 33.47 -31.73 -11.47
C GLU A 139 34.59 -31.33 -12.43
N SER A 140 35.30 -30.23 -12.14
CA SER A 140 36.38 -29.72 -13.00
C SER A 140 37.52 -29.15 -12.15
N TYR A 141 38.71 -29.09 -12.75
CA TYR A 141 39.88 -28.46 -12.16
C TYR A 141 40.02 -27.04 -12.70
N VAL A 142 40.56 -26.16 -11.88
CA VAL A 142 40.90 -24.79 -12.27
C VAL A 142 42.41 -24.61 -12.18
N VAL A 143 42.99 -24.04 -13.22
CA VAL A 143 44.41 -23.72 -13.28
C VAL A 143 44.70 -22.57 -12.32
N ILE A 144 45.55 -22.84 -11.32
CA ILE A 144 46.02 -21.83 -10.36
C ILE A 144 47.35 -21.26 -10.84
N GLN A 145 48.24 -22.12 -11.33
CA GLN A 145 49.53 -21.75 -11.89
C GLN A 145 49.70 -22.49 -13.22
N PRO A 146 49.76 -21.77 -14.35
CA PRO A 146 49.82 -22.41 -15.66
C PRO A 146 51.18 -23.02 -15.98
N GLY A 147 52.29 -22.55 -15.38
CA GLY A 147 53.64 -23.01 -15.70
C GLY A 147 53.91 -23.01 -17.21
N ASN A 148 54.56 -24.06 -17.70
CA ASN A 148 54.85 -24.25 -19.13
C ASN A 148 53.73 -24.94 -19.95
N SER A 149 52.54 -25.15 -19.36
CA SER A 149 51.44 -25.91 -20.00
C SER A 149 50.74 -25.21 -21.18
N GLY A 150 50.97 -23.90 -21.36
CA GLY A 150 50.29 -23.09 -22.38
C GLY A 150 48.85 -22.69 -22.04
N LEU A 151 48.33 -23.09 -20.88
CA LEU A 151 47.01 -22.68 -20.38
C LEU A 151 47.05 -21.31 -19.70
N LYS A 152 45.88 -20.68 -19.51
CA LYS A 152 45.75 -19.42 -18.75
C LYS A 152 45.35 -19.69 -17.30
N GLU A 153 45.73 -18.76 -16.42
CA GLU A 153 45.22 -18.74 -15.06
C GLU A 153 43.68 -18.67 -15.06
N LYS A 154 43.03 -19.44 -14.19
CA LYS A 154 41.56 -19.55 -14.05
C LYS A 154 40.86 -20.27 -15.21
N GLU A 155 41.60 -20.89 -16.12
CA GLU A 155 41.04 -21.78 -17.13
C GLU A 155 40.56 -23.09 -16.50
N LEU A 156 39.42 -23.61 -16.96
CA LEU A 156 38.85 -24.86 -16.46
C LEU A 156 39.29 -26.02 -17.35
N ILE A 157 39.78 -27.07 -16.73
CA ILE A 157 40.20 -28.31 -17.41
C ILE A 157 39.42 -29.50 -16.86
N ASN A 158 39.19 -30.48 -17.72
CA ASN A 158 38.57 -31.74 -17.32
C ASN A 158 39.59 -32.67 -16.63
N GLU A 159 39.12 -33.80 -16.11
CA GLU A 159 39.97 -34.74 -15.36
C GLU A 159 41.02 -35.42 -16.25
N ASP A 160 40.68 -35.78 -17.49
CA ASP A 160 41.61 -36.43 -18.43
C ASP A 160 42.75 -35.47 -18.83
N GLU A 161 42.41 -34.22 -19.10
CA GLU A 161 43.34 -33.13 -19.38
C GLU A 161 44.24 -32.85 -18.18
N TYR A 162 43.68 -32.84 -16.97
CA TYR A 162 44.45 -32.68 -15.75
C TYR A 162 45.53 -33.77 -15.60
N TYR A 163 45.18 -35.05 -15.74
CA TYR A 163 46.17 -36.12 -15.61
C TYR A 163 47.24 -36.09 -16.71
N ARG A 164 46.86 -35.76 -17.95
CA ARG A 164 47.82 -35.58 -19.05
C ARG A 164 48.80 -34.46 -18.74
N LEU A 165 48.31 -33.28 -18.37
CA LEU A 165 49.14 -32.11 -18.08
C LEU A 165 49.99 -32.29 -16.81
N MET A 166 49.47 -32.97 -15.80
CA MET A 166 50.25 -33.35 -14.61
C MET A 166 51.35 -34.36 -14.93
N SER A 167 51.15 -35.27 -15.90
CA SER A 167 52.19 -36.19 -16.34
C SER A 167 53.26 -35.52 -17.20
N GLU A 168 52.89 -34.50 -17.98
CA GLU A 168 53.79 -33.80 -18.91
C GLU A 168 54.57 -32.65 -18.22
N PHE A 169 53.95 -31.95 -17.27
CA PHE A 169 54.44 -30.70 -16.68
C PHE A 169 54.38 -30.66 -15.14
N GLY A 170 54.02 -31.76 -14.49
CA GLY A 170 54.00 -31.87 -13.03
C GLY A 170 55.36 -32.23 -12.44
N ALA A 171 55.65 -31.77 -11.22
CA ALA A 171 56.93 -31.99 -10.55
C ALA A 171 57.12 -33.43 -10.03
N GLU A 172 58.27 -34.04 -10.33
CA GLU A 172 58.85 -35.12 -9.51
C GLU A 172 59.57 -34.49 -8.31
N SER A 173 58.86 -34.37 -7.19
CA SER A 173 59.35 -34.22 -5.80
C SER A 173 60.79 -33.70 -5.60
N ASP A 174 60.97 -32.38 -5.44
CA ASP A 174 62.02 -31.82 -4.56
C ASP A 174 61.77 -30.32 -4.22
N GLY A 175 60.86 -30.08 -3.27
CA GLY A 175 60.98 -29.08 -2.20
C GLY A 175 61.30 -27.59 -2.49
N LYS A 176 61.24 -27.10 -3.73
CA LYS A 176 61.35 -25.66 -4.03
C LYS A 176 60.22 -25.26 -4.97
N ASP A 177 59.32 -24.38 -4.50
CA ASP A 177 58.29 -23.73 -5.30
C ASP A 177 58.94 -23.00 -6.49
N SER A 178 58.96 -23.64 -7.66
CA SER A 178 59.43 -23.00 -8.89
C SER A 178 58.24 -22.39 -9.64
N GLU A 179 58.41 -21.17 -10.18
CA GLU A 179 57.34 -20.46 -10.90
C GLU A 179 56.87 -21.22 -12.17
N ASP A 180 57.67 -22.19 -12.64
CA ASP A 180 57.46 -22.95 -13.87
C ASP A 180 56.55 -24.18 -13.72
N GLU A 181 56.11 -24.53 -12.51
CA GLU A 181 55.27 -25.71 -12.24
C GLU A 181 53.79 -25.51 -12.61
N PHE A 182 53.21 -26.54 -13.23
CA PHE A 182 51.78 -26.59 -13.48
C PHE A 182 51.01 -27.01 -12.23
N VAL A 183 50.15 -26.13 -11.71
CA VAL A 183 49.28 -26.40 -10.55
C VAL A 183 47.83 -26.14 -10.91
N ALA A 184 47.02 -27.19 -10.89
CA ALA A 184 45.57 -27.09 -10.97
C ALA A 184 44.93 -27.83 -9.80
N LYS A 185 43.90 -27.23 -9.20
CA LYS A 185 43.17 -27.82 -8.06
C LYS A 185 41.67 -27.77 -8.32
N THR A 186 40.91 -28.44 -7.46
CA THR A 186 39.45 -28.44 -7.50
C THR A 186 38.86 -28.25 -6.09
N GLY A 187 37.56 -27.98 -6.00
CA GLY A 187 36.86 -27.80 -4.73
C GLY A 187 37.14 -26.48 -4.01
N GLY A 188 36.86 -26.47 -2.71
CA GLY A 188 37.06 -25.30 -1.85
C GLY A 188 38.53 -24.92 -1.66
N GLU A 189 39.46 -25.87 -1.80
CA GLU A 189 40.91 -25.61 -1.76
C GLU A 189 41.35 -24.73 -2.93
N ALA A 190 40.85 -25.02 -4.14
CA ALA A 190 41.15 -24.23 -5.33
C ALA A 190 40.64 -22.79 -5.20
N ILE A 191 39.40 -22.62 -4.74
CA ILE A 191 38.81 -21.29 -4.52
C ILE A 191 39.56 -20.53 -3.42
N LEU A 192 39.96 -21.19 -2.33
CA LEU A 192 40.74 -20.58 -1.26
C LEU A 192 42.07 -20.04 -1.77
N GLU A 193 42.79 -20.82 -2.57
CA GLU A 193 44.09 -20.42 -3.10
C GLU A 193 43.98 -19.30 -4.14
N LEU A 194 43.00 -19.38 -5.05
CA LEU A 194 42.71 -18.29 -5.98
C LEU A 194 42.38 -16.99 -5.25
N LEU A 195 41.57 -17.04 -4.19
CA LEU A 195 41.22 -15.85 -3.41
C LEU A 195 42.40 -15.26 -2.64
N LYS A 196 43.35 -16.08 -2.18
CA LYS A 196 44.58 -15.62 -1.51
C LYS A 196 45.53 -14.88 -2.45
N ARG A 197 45.54 -15.25 -3.74
CA ARG A 197 46.40 -14.62 -4.76
C ARG A 197 45.84 -13.30 -5.30
N VAL A 198 44.58 -12.95 -5.00
CA VAL A 198 43.97 -11.71 -5.47
C VAL A 198 44.43 -10.51 -4.65
N ASP A 199 45.13 -9.59 -5.29
CA ASP A 199 45.38 -8.24 -4.77
C ASP A 199 44.18 -7.32 -5.08
N ILE A 200 43.49 -6.88 -4.03
CA ILE A 200 42.29 -6.03 -4.13
C ILE A 200 42.64 -4.62 -4.65
N GLU A 201 43.79 -4.07 -4.28
CA GLU A 201 44.19 -2.71 -4.66
C GLU A 201 44.61 -2.65 -6.12
N GLN A 202 45.40 -3.63 -6.56
CA GLN A 202 45.79 -3.77 -7.96
C GLN A 202 44.55 -3.99 -8.84
N LEU A 203 43.69 -4.96 -8.49
CA LEU A 203 42.51 -5.30 -9.29
C LEU A 203 41.51 -4.13 -9.37
N SER A 204 41.36 -3.36 -8.29
CA SER A 204 40.54 -2.14 -8.31
C SER A 204 41.09 -1.12 -9.32
N SER A 205 42.40 -0.92 -9.35
CA SER A 205 43.06 0.04 -10.25
C SER A 205 42.92 -0.40 -11.72
N GLU A 206 43.10 -1.69 -11.99
CA GLU A 206 42.90 -2.29 -13.32
C GLU A 206 41.46 -2.15 -13.81
N LEU A 207 40.47 -2.48 -12.99
CA LEU A 207 39.05 -2.37 -13.36
C LEU A 207 38.62 -0.91 -13.57
N ARG A 208 39.19 0.04 -12.82
CA ARG A 208 38.97 1.48 -13.07
C ARG A 208 39.53 1.91 -14.42
N ALA A 209 40.73 1.44 -14.77
CA ALA A 209 41.34 1.71 -16.08
C ALA A 209 40.50 1.10 -17.22
N GLN A 210 40.10 -0.17 -17.09
CA GLN A 210 39.24 -0.86 -18.06
C GLN A 210 37.88 -0.15 -18.22
N ALA A 211 37.25 0.29 -17.14
CA ALA A 211 35.96 1.00 -17.19
C ALA A 211 36.04 2.37 -17.89
N ARG A 212 37.23 3.01 -17.89
CA ARG A 212 37.46 4.28 -18.60
C ARG A 212 37.60 4.06 -20.11
N VAL A 213 38.25 2.97 -20.53
CA VAL A 213 38.52 2.66 -21.94
C VAL A 213 37.34 1.94 -22.61
N GLU A 214 36.59 1.12 -21.87
CA GLU A 214 35.50 0.31 -22.42
C GLU A 214 34.36 1.17 -22.98
N THR A 215 34.07 0.98 -24.26
CA THR A 215 33.05 1.73 -25.01
C THR A 215 31.68 1.04 -24.95
N SER A 216 31.63 -0.27 -24.74
CA SER A 216 30.37 -1.00 -24.65
C SER A 216 29.68 -0.75 -23.30
N PHE A 217 28.45 -0.23 -23.34
CA PHE A 217 27.64 0.04 -22.14
C PHE A 217 27.45 -1.20 -21.26
N GLN A 218 27.18 -2.36 -21.87
CA GLN A 218 26.95 -3.61 -21.14
C GLN A 218 28.19 -4.09 -20.41
N ARG A 219 29.35 -4.12 -21.09
CA ARG A 219 30.63 -4.52 -20.50
C ARG A 219 31.08 -3.54 -19.42
N LYS A 220 30.93 -2.24 -19.67
CA LYS A 220 31.20 -1.20 -18.68
C LYS A 220 30.35 -1.36 -17.42
N MET A 221 29.05 -1.63 -17.54
CA MET A 221 28.19 -1.94 -16.39
C MET A 221 28.66 -3.18 -15.62
N GLU A 222 29.12 -4.22 -16.31
CA GLU A 222 29.63 -5.44 -15.67
C GLU A 222 30.92 -5.18 -14.88
N ILE A 223 31.86 -4.44 -15.46
CA ILE A 223 33.09 -3.99 -14.80
C ILE A 223 32.76 -3.13 -13.58
N LEU A 224 31.83 -2.17 -13.68
CA LEU A 224 31.40 -1.34 -12.56
C LEU A 224 30.75 -2.16 -11.42
N LYS A 225 29.97 -3.20 -11.75
CA LYS A 225 29.42 -4.13 -10.76
C LYS A 225 30.54 -4.90 -10.03
N ARG A 226 31.57 -5.35 -10.75
CA ARG A 226 32.77 -5.98 -10.16
C ARG A 226 33.50 -5.02 -9.25
N LEU A 227 33.81 -3.83 -9.75
CA LEU A 227 34.51 -2.78 -9.02
C LEU A 227 33.79 -2.45 -7.70
N LYS A 228 32.46 -2.36 -7.70
CA LYS A 228 31.68 -2.10 -6.48
C LYS A 228 31.89 -3.15 -5.39
N VAL A 229 32.06 -4.43 -5.75
CA VAL A 229 32.33 -5.50 -4.79
C VAL A 229 33.75 -5.37 -4.25
N ILE A 230 34.73 -5.10 -5.11
CA ILE A 230 36.14 -4.99 -4.75
C ILE A 230 36.40 -3.77 -3.84
N GLU A 231 35.79 -2.63 -4.15
CA GLU A 231 35.83 -1.42 -3.30
C GLU A 231 35.18 -1.62 -1.92
N ALA A 232 34.33 -2.63 -1.74
CA ALA A 232 33.76 -2.95 -0.44
C ALA A 232 34.74 -3.76 0.46
N PHE A 233 35.74 -4.42 -0.12
CA PHE A 233 36.78 -5.14 0.60
C PHE A 233 37.98 -4.26 0.96
N LYS A 234 38.13 -3.08 0.35
CA LYS A 234 39.15 -2.12 0.75
C LYS A 234 38.95 -1.69 2.21
N PRO A 235 40.03 -1.57 3.00
CA PRO A 235 39.94 -1.09 4.38
C PRO A 235 39.40 0.35 4.38
N ARG A 236 38.34 0.60 5.14
CA ARG A 236 37.69 1.92 5.21
C ARG A 236 38.05 2.74 6.46
N ASP A 237 38.40 2.09 7.57
CA ASP A 237 38.71 2.72 8.86
C ASP A 237 39.70 1.88 9.68
N GLU A 238 40.42 2.54 10.61
CA GLU A 238 41.44 2.05 11.56
C GLU A 238 41.31 0.56 11.96
N GLY A 239 42.12 -0.29 11.34
CA GLY A 239 42.40 -1.67 11.79
C GLY A 239 41.37 -2.74 11.40
N ARG A 240 40.35 -2.44 10.59
CA ARG A 240 39.29 -3.39 10.22
C ARG A 240 39.45 -3.88 8.79
N VAL A 241 39.90 -5.12 8.64
CA VAL A 241 40.17 -5.74 7.34
C VAL A 241 39.24 -6.94 7.16
N ASN A 242 38.52 -7.00 6.04
CA ASN A 242 37.90 -8.24 5.57
C ASN A 242 38.81 -8.81 4.47
N LYS A 243 39.20 -10.07 4.59
CA LYS A 243 39.97 -10.72 3.53
C LYS A 243 39.07 -11.63 2.67
N PRO A 244 39.25 -11.67 1.33
CA PRO A 244 38.40 -12.47 0.44
C PRO A 244 38.36 -13.95 0.80
N GLU A 245 39.48 -14.52 1.26
CA GLU A 245 39.62 -15.93 1.61
C GLU A 245 38.74 -16.36 2.79
N TRP A 246 38.26 -15.44 3.64
CA TRP A 246 37.35 -15.75 4.74
C TRP A 246 35.95 -16.17 4.28
N MET A 247 35.63 -16.03 2.98
CA MET A 247 34.42 -16.61 2.39
C MET A 247 34.50 -18.14 2.23
N VAL A 248 35.68 -18.74 2.40
CA VAL A 248 35.90 -20.19 2.44
C VAL A 248 36.19 -20.60 3.88
N LEU A 249 35.36 -21.50 4.42
CA LEU A 249 35.43 -21.94 5.80
C LEU A 249 36.40 -23.12 5.93
N THR A 250 37.38 -22.97 6.82
CA THR A 250 38.21 -24.09 7.33
C THR A 250 37.74 -24.57 8.69
N VAL A 251 37.12 -23.67 9.47
CA VAL A 251 36.54 -23.95 10.79
C VAL A 251 35.08 -23.51 10.77
N LEU A 252 34.19 -24.41 11.19
CA LEU A 252 32.75 -24.16 11.25
C LEU A 252 32.30 -23.96 12.70
N PRO A 253 31.71 -22.80 13.07
CA PRO A 253 31.18 -22.59 14.42
C PRO A 253 29.92 -23.44 14.67
N VAL A 254 29.80 -23.95 15.89
CA VAL A 254 28.63 -24.68 16.39
C VAL A 254 27.87 -23.80 17.37
N ILE A 255 26.60 -23.51 17.06
CA ILE A 255 25.78 -22.67 17.93
C ILE A 255 25.50 -23.35 19.29
N PRO A 256 25.30 -22.57 20.36
CA PRO A 256 25.03 -23.09 21.70
C PRO A 256 23.79 -24.01 21.77
N PRO A 257 23.80 -25.08 22.59
CA PRO A 257 22.71 -26.06 22.69
C PRO A 257 21.35 -25.49 23.10
N GLU A 258 21.31 -24.45 23.95
CA GLU A 258 20.05 -23.80 24.37
C GLU A 258 19.34 -23.09 23.20
N LEU A 259 20.04 -22.77 22.11
CA LEU A 259 19.44 -22.25 20.88
C LEU A 259 18.94 -23.34 19.93
N ARG A 260 19.27 -24.61 20.22
CA ARG A 260 18.87 -25.82 19.47
C ARG A 260 18.47 -26.95 20.45
N PRO A 261 17.47 -26.71 21.31
CA PRO A 261 17.19 -27.57 22.45
C PRO A 261 16.71 -28.96 22.04
N LEU A 262 16.85 -29.90 22.97
CA LEU A 262 16.31 -31.24 22.91
C LEU A 262 15.39 -31.37 24.14
N VAL A 263 14.09 -31.34 23.92
CA VAL A 263 13.09 -31.24 24.99
C VAL A 263 12.43 -32.62 25.17
N PRO A 264 12.46 -33.21 26.39
CA PRO A 264 11.71 -34.43 26.67
C PRO A 264 10.22 -34.14 26.60
N LEU A 265 9.48 -35.00 25.91
CA LEU A 265 8.02 -35.02 25.87
C LEU A 265 7.50 -36.16 26.75
N GLU A 266 6.22 -36.10 27.11
CA GLU A 266 5.53 -37.20 27.79
C GLU A 266 5.61 -38.49 26.95
N GLY A 267 5.83 -39.64 27.61
CA GLY A 267 6.01 -40.92 26.92
C GLY A 267 7.43 -41.23 26.45
N GLY A 268 8.45 -40.53 26.96
CA GLY A 268 9.87 -40.85 26.70
C GLY A 268 10.37 -40.45 25.31
N ARG A 269 9.57 -39.69 24.55
CA ARG A 269 9.95 -39.11 23.26
C ARG A 269 10.72 -37.81 23.45
N PHE A 270 11.49 -37.41 22.45
CA PHE A 270 12.23 -36.14 22.46
C PHE A 270 11.85 -35.31 21.24
N ALA A 271 11.57 -34.03 21.46
CA ALA A 271 11.50 -33.05 20.38
C ALA A 271 12.91 -32.53 20.10
N THR A 272 13.42 -32.80 18.90
CA THR A 272 14.73 -32.34 18.44
C THR A 272 14.59 -31.14 17.51
N SER A 273 15.46 -30.15 17.68
CA SER A 273 15.62 -29.07 16.70
C SER A 273 16.25 -29.60 15.40
N ASP A 274 15.68 -29.25 14.24
CA ASP A 274 16.18 -29.61 12.89
C ASP A 274 17.69 -29.34 12.70
N LEU A 275 18.21 -28.27 13.32
CA LEU A 275 19.65 -27.94 13.30
C LEU A 275 20.54 -29.05 13.84
N ASN A 276 20.11 -29.80 14.87
CA ASN A 276 20.91 -30.88 15.43
C ASN A 276 21.13 -31.99 14.40
N ASP A 277 20.14 -32.27 13.54
CA ASP A 277 20.25 -33.26 12.47
C ASP A 277 21.17 -32.78 11.35
N LEU A 278 21.12 -31.48 11.01
CA LEU A 278 22.04 -30.87 10.05
C LEU A 278 23.49 -30.90 10.55
N TYR A 279 23.74 -30.51 11.81
CA TYR A 279 25.07 -30.62 12.43
C TYR A 279 25.56 -32.07 12.49
N ARG A 280 24.67 -33.01 12.86
CA ARG A 280 24.99 -34.44 12.87
C ARG A 280 25.47 -34.92 11.51
N ARG A 281 24.79 -34.53 10.43
CA ARG A 281 25.21 -34.88 9.05
C ARG A 281 26.60 -34.31 8.74
N VAL A 282 26.88 -33.05 9.07
CA VAL A 282 28.20 -32.44 8.86
C VAL A 282 29.29 -33.20 9.61
N ILE A 283 29.08 -33.50 10.90
CA ILE A 283 30.08 -34.21 11.72
C ILE A 283 30.34 -35.62 11.17
N ILE A 284 29.30 -36.36 10.81
CA ILE A 284 29.44 -37.73 10.26
C ILE A 284 30.25 -37.70 8.96
N ARG A 285 29.92 -36.79 8.03
CA ARG A 285 30.62 -36.65 6.76
C ARG A 285 32.07 -36.20 6.95
N ASN A 286 32.31 -35.23 7.83
CA ASN A 286 33.64 -34.74 8.14
C ASN A 286 34.53 -35.83 8.76
N ASN A 287 34.02 -36.58 9.74
CA ASN A 287 34.76 -37.67 10.38
C ASN A 287 35.01 -38.84 9.43
N ARG A 288 34.06 -39.15 8.55
CA ARG A 288 34.24 -40.16 7.50
C ARG A 288 35.34 -39.74 6.52
N LEU A 289 35.35 -38.49 6.09
CA LEU A 289 36.38 -37.95 5.21
C LEU A 289 37.76 -37.99 5.87
N LYS A 290 37.91 -37.58 7.15
CA LYS A 290 39.17 -37.70 7.90
C LYS A 290 39.70 -39.14 7.91
N LYS A 291 38.85 -40.12 8.24
CA LYS A 291 39.22 -41.54 8.23
C LYS A 291 39.62 -42.05 6.84
N LEU A 292 38.92 -41.63 5.79
CA LEU A 292 39.25 -42.02 4.41
C LEU A 292 40.60 -41.43 3.96
N MET A 293 40.93 -40.21 4.40
CA MET A 293 42.24 -39.60 4.16
C MET A 293 43.36 -40.31 4.92
N GLU A 294 43.13 -40.68 6.18
CA GLU A 294 44.08 -41.46 7.00
C GLU A 294 44.42 -42.81 6.37
N ILE A 295 43.42 -43.49 5.80
CA ILE A 295 43.58 -44.81 5.15
C ILE A 295 44.07 -44.67 3.69
N ARG A 296 44.26 -43.44 3.17
CA ARG A 296 44.62 -43.16 1.77
C ARG A 296 43.69 -43.85 0.76
N ALA A 297 42.38 -43.68 0.95
CA ALA A 297 41.36 -44.23 0.05
C ALA A 297 41.47 -43.66 -1.39
N PRO A 298 40.96 -44.36 -2.42
CA PRO A 298 40.96 -43.88 -3.80
C PRO A 298 40.32 -42.49 -3.98
N GLU A 299 40.89 -41.67 -4.88
CA GLU A 299 40.47 -40.28 -5.14
C GLU A 299 38.99 -40.15 -5.51
N VAL A 300 38.40 -41.11 -6.24
CA VAL A 300 36.96 -41.09 -6.57
C VAL A 300 36.09 -41.08 -5.32
N ILE A 301 36.47 -41.86 -4.29
CA ILE A 301 35.74 -41.92 -3.02
C ILE A 301 35.97 -40.64 -2.21
N LEU A 302 37.20 -40.13 -2.20
CA LEU A 302 37.52 -38.86 -1.53
C LEU A 302 36.77 -37.68 -2.16
N LYS A 303 36.76 -37.54 -3.48
CA LYS A 303 36.00 -36.52 -4.23
C LYS A 303 34.51 -36.57 -3.87
N ASN A 304 33.91 -37.76 -3.87
CA ASN A 304 32.50 -37.90 -3.51
C ASN A 304 32.24 -37.48 -2.05
N GLU A 305 33.09 -37.88 -1.09
CA GLU A 305 32.89 -37.50 0.31
C GLU A 305 33.18 -36.00 0.58
N ARG A 306 34.14 -35.39 -0.14
CA ARG A 306 34.37 -33.93 -0.16
C ARG A 306 33.14 -33.18 -0.68
N ARG A 307 32.56 -33.63 -1.79
CA ARG A 307 31.30 -33.10 -2.34
C ARG A 307 30.16 -33.23 -1.33
N MET A 308 30.00 -34.41 -0.71
CA MET A 308 28.98 -34.65 0.31
C MET A 308 29.14 -33.75 1.55
N LEU A 309 30.39 -33.43 1.93
CA LEU A 309 30.67 -32.49 3.03
C LEU A 309 30.26 -31.06 2.66
N GLN A 310 30.65 -30.58 1.47
CA GLN A 310 30.23 -29.27 0.94
C GLN A 310 28.70 -29.16 0.95
N GLU A 311 28.02 -30.19 0.45
CA GLU A 311 26.57 -30.26 0.42
C GLU A 311 25.92 -30.25 1.82
N ALA A 312 26.53 -30.91 2.81
CA ALA A 312 26.03 -30.96 4.17
C ALA A 312 26.16 -29.60 4.87
N VAL A 313 27.28 -28.90 4.65
CA VAL A 313 27.49 -27.54 5.18
C VAL A 313 26.56 -26.54 4.49
N ASP A 314 26.36 -26.66 3.18
CA ASP A 314 25.39 -25.86 2.43
C ASP A 314 23.98 -26.02 2.98
N SER A 315 23.56 -27.25 3.26
CA SER A 315 22.26 -27.53 3.90
C SER A 315 22.13 -27.00 5.32
N LEU A 316 23.22 -26.98 6.09
CA LEU A 316 23.23 -26.37 7.43
C LEU A 316 23.04 -24.85 7.36
N LEU A 317 23.75 -24.19 6.44
CA LEU A 317 23.74 -22.74 6.29
C LEU A 317 22.47 -22.22 5.60
N ASP A 318 22.11 -22.75 4.43
CA ASP A 318 20.89 -22.38 3.69
C ASP A 318 20.35 -23.56 2.84
N ASN A 319 19.53 -24.41 3.48
CA ASN A 319 18.91 -25.57 2.83
C ASN A 319 17.97 -25.20 1.68
N GLY A 320 17.36 -24.01 1.72
CA GLY A 320 16.36 -23.56 0.74
C GLY A 320 16.95 -23.10 -0.59
N ARG A 321 18.27 -22.84 -0.67
CA ARG A 321 18.95 -22.45 -1.93
C ARG A 321 19.48 -23.62 -2.74
N LYS A 322 19.42 -24.85 -2.21
CA LYS A 322 19.74 -26.07 -2.99
C LYS A 322 18.57 -26.43 -3.91
N THR A 323 18.88 -27.04 -5.05
CA THR A 323 17.87 -27.56 -5.99
C THR A 323 16.98 -28.62 -5.34
N VAL A 324 17.57 -29.45 -4.48
CA VAL A 324 16.83 -30.42 -3.64
C VAL A 324 17.19 -30.18 -2.18
N ALA A 325 16.22 -29.69 -1.42
CA ALA A 325 16.36 -29.48 0.01
C ALA A 325 16.39 -30.82 0.76
N VAL A 326 17.22 -30.89 1.80
CA VAL A 326 17.26 -32.04 2.70
C VAL A 326 15.97 -32.07 3.53
N ARG A 327 15.33 -33.24 3.57
CA ARG A 327 14.04 -33.47 4.25
C ARG A 327 14.19 -34.38 5.47
N SER A 328 13.26 -34.23 6.41
CA SER A 328 13.04 -35.14 7.53
C SER A 328 12.25 -36.37 7.10
N ASP A 329 12.11 -37.35 8.00
CA ASP A 329 11.33 -38.58 7.77
C ASP A 329 9.85 -38.30 7.41
N GLY A 330 9.30 -37.17 7.87
CA GLY A 330 7.96 -36.69 7.50
C GLY A 330 7.89 -35.92 6.17
N ASN A 331 8.90 -36.04 5.31
CA ASN A 331 9.04 -35.36 4.02
C ASN A 331 8.99 -33.81 4.08
N ARG A 332 9.20 -33.23 5.27
CA ARG A 332 9.32 -31.77 5.47
C ARG A 332 10.78 -31.35 5.32
N ALA A 333 11.04 -30.23 4.63
CA ALA A 333 12.39 -29.67 4.57
C ALA A 333 12.88 -29.26 5.97
N LEU A 334 14.13 -29.63 6.31
CA LEU A 334 14.77 -29.23 7.56
C LEU A 334 15.05 -27.73 7.55
N LYS A 335 14.77 -27.05 8.67
CA LYS A 335 15.06 -25.62 8.84
C LYS A 335 16.56 -25.38 9.04
N SER A 336 17.15 -24.58 8.16
CA SER A 336 18.56 -24.16 8.22
C SER A 336 18.78 -22.93 9.11
N LEU A 337 20.04 -22.55 9.34
CA LEU A 337 20.38 -21.31 10.06
C LEU A 337 19.80 -20.07 9.38
N SER A 338 19.83 -20.02 8.04
CA SER A 338 19.22 -18.92 7.28
C SER A 338 17.70 -18.85 7.47
N ASP A 339 17.02 -19.99 7.49
CA ASP A 339 15.55 -20.06 7.67
C ASP A 339 15.10 -19.59 9.05
N MET A 340 15.98 -19.68 10.06
CA MET A 340 15.70 -19.12 11.38
C MET A 340 15.77 -17.59 11.41
N LEU A 341 16.46 -16.97 10.45
CA LEU A 341 16.60 -15.51 10.36
C LEU A 341 15.58 -14.90 9.40
N LYS A 342 15.34 -15.54 8.23
CA LYS A 342 14.50 -15.02 7.15
C LYS A 342 13.04 -15.48 7.24
N GLY A 343 12.16 -14.79 6.52
CA GLY A 343 10.74 -15.14 6.42
C GLY A 343 9.87 -14.66 7.60
N LYS A 344 8.57 -14.99 7.57
CA LYS A 344 7.59 -14.54 8.58
C LYS A 344 7.82 -15.17 9.96
N GLN A 345 8.27 -16.43 9.97
CA GLN A 345 8.65 -17.16 11.20
C GLN A 345 10.12 -16.93 11.62
N GLY A 346 10.85 -16.09 10.88
CA GLY A 346 12.24 -15.76 11.21
C GLY A 346 12.33 -14.87 12.46
N ARG A 347 13.46 -14.92 13.16
CA ARG A 347 13.65 -14.23 14.45
C ARG A 347 13.42 -12.71 14.37
N PHE A 348 13.84 -12.05 13.28
CA PHE A 348 13.63 -10.60 13.13
C PHE A 348 12.16 -10.22 13.18
N ARG A 349 11.28 -10.97 12.49
CA ARG A 349 9.86 -10.64 12.43
C ARG A 349 9.07 -11.18 13.60
N GLN A 350 9.31 -12.44 13.99
CA GLN A 350 8.48 -13.13 14.98
C GLN A 350 8.91 -12.89 16.44
N ASN A 351 10.19 -12.62 16.69
CA ASN A 351 10.75 -12.55 18.06
C ASN A 351 11.38 -11.22 18.43
N LEU A 352 11.82 -10.41 17.45
CA LEU A 352 12.35 -9.07 17.71
C LEU A 352 11.27 -8.01 17.58
N LEU A 353 10.64 -7.92 16.41
CA LEU A 353 9.54 -6.98 16.16
C LEU A 353 8.23 -7.44 16.82
N GLY A 354 7.86 -8.71 16.62
CA GLY A 354 6.79 -9.36 17.39
C GLY A 354 7.35 -9.99 18.67
N LYS A 355 6.68 -9.80 19.81
CA LYS A 355 7.01 -10.49 21.06
C LYS A 355 5.73 -10.86 21.80
N ARG A 356 5.77 -11.99 22.50
CA ARG A 356 4.78 -12.28 23.55
C ARG A 356 5.16 -11.45 24.77
N ILE A 357 4.18 -10.78 25.35
CA ILE A 357 4.37 -9.82 26.44
C ILE A 357 3.54 -10.32 27.62
N ASP A 358 4.13 -10.31 28.80
CA ASP A 358 3.42 -10.56 30.06
C ASP A 358 2.50 -9.38 30.41
N TYR A 359 1.72 -9.46 31.48
CA TYR A 359 0.78 -8.40 31.90
C TYR A 359 -0.19 -7.99 30.78
N SER A 360 -0.66 -9.00 30.03
CA SER A 360 -1.61 -8.83 28.95
C SER A 360 -2.73 -9.87 29.02
N GLY A 361 -3.90 -9.49 28.54
CA GLY A 361 -5.10 -10.32 28.49
C GLY A 361 -5.86 -10.11 27.19
N ARG A 362 -6.83 -10.98 26.89
CA ARG A 362 -7.74 -10.80 25.76
C ARG A 362 -9.13 -11.31 26.13
N SER A 363 -10.16 -10.57 25.74
CA SER A 363 -11.54 -11.05 25.82
C SER A 363 -12.38 -10.47 24.69
N VAL A 364 -13.60 -11.00 24.55
CA VAL A 364 -14.64 -10.48 23.66
C VAL A 364 -15.05 -9.09 24.13
N ILE A 365 -15.27 -8.18 23.19
CA ILE A 365 -15.77 -6.84 23.47
C ILE A 365 -17.29 -6.79 23.46
N VAL A 366 -17.85 -5.96 24.34
CA VAL A 366 -19.26 -5.62 24.36
C VAL A 366 -19.41 -4.11 24.51
N VAL A 367 -20.58 -3.60 24.13
CA VAL A 367 -20.88 -2.17 24.24
C VAL A 367 -21.03 -1.76 25.71
N GLY A 368 -20.40 -0.65 26.11
CA GLY A 368 -20.56 -0.01 27.41
C GLY A 368 -21.09 1.42 27.25
N PRO A 369 -22.39 1.62 26.97
CA PRO A 369 -22.95 2.94 26.70
C PRO A 369 -22.87 3.88 27.91
N GLU A 370 -22.84 3.35 29.14
CA GLU A 370 -22.74 4.10 30.39
C GLU A 370 -21.34 4.72 30.65
N LEU A 371 -20.31 4.18 30.00
CA LEU A 371 -18.92 4.62 30.19
C LEU A 371 -18.70 6.02 29.62
N LYS A 372 -17.71 6.74 30.13
CA LYS A 372 -17.17 7.95 29.50
C LYS A 372 -16.14 7.60 28.43
N ILE A 373 -15.84 8.54 27.52
CA ILE A 373 -14.95 8.24 26.38
C ILE A 373 -13.55 7.75 26.79
N HIS A 374 -13.05 8.17 27.96
CA HIS A 374 -11.73 7.81 28.47
C HIS A 374 -11.75 6.55 29.33
N GLU A 375 -12.91 5.93 29.55
CA GLU A 375 -13.07 4.76 30.41
C GLU A 375 -13.23 3.47 29.58
N CYS A 376 -12.83 2.35 30.16
CA CYS A 376 -13.16 1.02 29.65
C CYS A 376 -13.58 0.09 30.79
N GLY A 377 -14.53 -0.81 30.53
CA GLY A 377 -14.95 -1.80 31.51
C GLY A 377 -14.02 -3.02 31.50
N LEU A 378 -13.31 -3.27 32.60
CA LEU A 378 -12.43 -4.42 32.76
C LEU A 378 -13.06 -5.46 33.71
N PRO A 379 -13.21 -6.73 33.28
CA PRO A 379 -13.71 -7.78 34.15
C PRO A 379 -12.89 -7.94 35.42
N LYS A 380 -13.56 -8.03 36.58
CA LYS A 380 -12.91 -8.19 37.89
C LYS A 380 -11.87 -9.32 37.94
N GLU A 381 -12.18 -10.49 37.38
CA GLU A 381 -11.24 -11.61 37.33
C GLU A 381 -10.00 -11.33 36.48
N MET A 382 -10.19 -10.65 35.35
CA MET A 382 -9.10 -10.26 34.47
C MET A 382 -8.22 -9.21 35.13
N ALA A 383 -8.83 -8.17 35.71
CA ALA A 383 -8.14 -7.13 36.45
C ALA A 383 -7.29 -7.72 37.58
N LEU A 384 -7.86 -8.62 38.39
CA LEU A 384 -7.14 -9.25 39.48
C LEU A 384 -5.89 -10.02 39.01
N GLU A 385 -5.97 -10.73 37.88
CA GLU A 385 -4.82 -11.47 37.37
C GLU A 385 -3.73 -10.54 36.81
N LEU A 386 -4.13 -9.49 36.08
CA LEU A 386 -3.20 -8.55 35.49
C LEU A 386 -2.50 -7.68 36.54
N PHE A 387 -3.22 -7.22 37.57
CA PHE A 387 -2.70 -6.38 38.66
C PHE A 387 -2.20 -7.18 39.87
N LYS A 388 -2.15 -8.52 39.79
CA LYS A 388 -1.80 -9.41 40.91
C LYS A 388 -0.55 -8.98 41.70
N PRO A 389 0.58 -8.60 41.10
CA PRO A 389 1.76 -8.18 41.87
C PRO A 389 1.55 -6.90 42.67
N PHE A 390 0.80 -5.93 42.13
CA PHE A 390 0.50 -4.66 42.80
C PHE A 390 -0.41 -4.88 44.01
N VAL A 391 -1.45 -5.71 43.85
CA VAL A 391 -2.35 -6.10 44.94
C VAL A 391 -1.59 -6.83 46.05
N ILE A 392 -0.71 -7.77 45.70
CA ILE A 392 0.13 -8.48 46.67
C ILE A 392 1.03 -7.52 47.44
N ASN A 393 1.64 -6.53 46.76
CA ASN A 393 2.50 -5.55 47.41
C ASN A 393 1.69 -4.67 48.39
N ARG A 394 0.55 -4.13 47.95
CA ARG A 394 -0.33 -3.30 48.78
C ARG A 394 -0.88 -4.03 50.01
N LEU A 395 -1.23 -5.31 49.88
CA LEU A 395 -1.67 -6.15 50.99
C LEU A 395 -0.59 -6.30 52.08
N VAL A 396 0.68 -6.40 51.68
CA VAL A 396 1.83 -6.48 52.61
C VAL A 396 2.12 -5.11 53.22
N GLU A 397 2.11 -4.04 52.42
CA GLU A 397 2.33 -2.66 52.89
C GLU A 397 1.29 -2.21 53.92
N ARG A 398 0.01 -2.53 53.72
CA ARG A 398 -1.07 -2.23 54.68
C ARG A 398 -1.07 -3.12 55.92
N GLY A 399 -0.18 -4.10 56.00
CA GLY A 399 -0.07 -5.00 57.16
C GLY A 399 -1.20 -6.04 57.30
N LEU A 400 -2.08 -6.17 56.31
CA LEU A 400 -3.15 -7.18 56.28
C LEU A 400 -2.58 -8.60 56.25
N VAL A 401 -1.41 -8.77 55.63
CA VAL A 401 -0.66 -10.04 55.58
C VAL A 401 0.83 -9.82 55.76
N LYS A 402 1.49 -10.70 56.52
CA LYS A 402 2.93 -10.58 56.84
C LYS A 402 3.87 -11.07 55.75
N THR A 403 3.41 -11.93 54.83
CA THR A 403 4.27 -12.56 53.81
C THR A 403 3.61 -12.59 52.45
N VAL A 404 4.43 -12.52 51.39
CA VAL A 404 4.01 -12.64 49.99
C VAL A 404 3.25 -13.96 49.74
N LYS A 405 3.65 -15.04 50.39
CA LYS A 405 2.99 -16.36 50.24
C LYS A 405 1.58 -16.35 50.84
N SER A 406 1.39 -15.70 52.00
CA SER A 406 0.06 -15.50 52.59
C SER A 406 -0.79 -14.58 51.74
N ALA A 407 -0.22 -13.48 51.23
CA ALA A 407 -0.89 -12.56 50.30
C ALA A 407 -1.40 -13.29 49.05
N LYS A 408 -0.55 -14.13 48.43
CA LYS A 408 -0.92 -14.93 47.26
C LYS A 408 -2.09 -15.86 47.54
N LYS A 409 -2.10 -16.55 48.68
CA LYS A 409 -3.24 -17.41 49.09
C LYS A 409 -4.52 -16.60 49.33
N LEU A 410 -4.42 -15.39 49.86
CA LEU A 410 -5.57 -14.51 50.09
C LEU A 410 -6.17 -14.03 48.75
N VAL A 411 -5.31 -13.61 47.81
CA VAL A 411 -5.69 -13.24 46.45
C VAL A 411 -6.35 -14.40 45.71
N GLU A 412 -5.80 -15.62 45.81
CA GLU A 412 -6.40 -16.82 45.21
C GLU A 412 -7.78 -17.17 45.79
N ARG A 413 -8.03 -16.83 47.06
CA ARG A 413 -9.34 -16.99 47.72
C ARG A 413 -10.34 -15.87 47.39
N LYS A 414 -9.90 -14.78 46.73
CA LYS A 414 -10.72 -13.62 46.36
C LYS A 414 -11.47 -13.00 47.55
N GLY A 415 -10.77 -12.78 48.67
CA GLY A 415 -11.36 -12.14 49.86
C GLY A 415 -11.86 -10.71 49.58
N PRO A 416 -12.81 -10.18 50.36
CA PRO A 416 -13.38 -8.84 50.16
C PRO A 416 -12.32 -7.73 50.15
N GLU A 417 -11.35 -7.79 51.06
CA GLU A 417 -10.19 -6.88 51.17
C GLU A 417 -9.37 -6.76 49.88
N VAL A 418 -9.38 -7.81 49.04
CA VAL A 418 -8.66 -7.86 47.78
C VAL A 418 -9.33 -6.97 46.73
N TRP A 419 -10.65 -6.87 46.75
CA TRP A 419 -11.40 -6.05 45.80
C TRP A 419 -11.24 -4.57 46.11
N ASP A 420 -11.29 -4.19 47.39
CA ASP A 420 -11.08 -2.80 47.82
C ASP A 420 -9.67 -2.30 47.42
N ILE A 421 -8.65 -3.14 47.61
CA ILE A 421 -7.27 -2.83 47.20
C ILE A 421 -7.12 -2.82 45.68
N LEU A 422 -7.82 -3.72 44.97
CA LEU A 422 -7.78 -3.74 43.51
C LEU A 422 -8.37 -2.45 42.93
N GLU A 423 -9.47 -1.96 43.48
CA GLU A 423 -10.09 -0.70 43.07
C GLU A 423 -9.15 0.49 43.28
N GLU A 424 -8.51 0.58 44.45
CA GLU A 424 -7.47 1.59 44.73
C GLU A 424 -6.25 1.49 43.79
N VAL A 425 -5.80 0.29 43.47
CA VAL A 425 -4.63 0.09 42.57
C VAL A 425 -4.95 0.49 41.14
N ILE A 426 -6.21 0.37 40.73
CA ILE A 426 -6.68 0.69 39.39
C ILE A 426 -6.93 2.19 39.24
N GLU A 427 -7.30 2.88 40.32
CA GLU A 427 -7.45 4.33 40.34
C GLU A 427 -6.18 5.02 39.81
N ASP A 428 -6.35 5.91 38.84
CA ASP A 428 -5.27 6.61 38.10
C ASP A 428 -4.24 5.71 37.37
N HIS A 429 -4.52 4.42 37.21
CA HIS A 429 -3.67 3.51 36.43
C HIS A 429 -4.28 3.21 35.04
N PRO A 430 -3.81 3.88 33.96
CA PRO A 430 -4.34 3.63 32.63
C PRO A 430 -3.98 2.23 32.13
N VAL A 431 -4.84 1.66 31.29
CA VAL A 431 -4.61 0.42 30.54
C VAL A 431 -4.68 0.69 29.05
N MET A 432 -3.91 -0.06 28.26
CA MET A 432 -3.96 0.05 26.80
C MET A 432 -4.84 -1.06 26.22
N LEU A 433 -5.82 -0.69 25.41
CA LEU A 433 -6.61 -1.61 24.59
C LEU A 433 -6.08 -1.64 23.16
N ASN A 434 -6.03 -2.82 22.57
CA ASN A 434 -5.54 -3.06 21.22
C ASN A 434 -6.48 -3.99 20.45
N ARG A 435 -6.91 -3.56 19.25
CA ARG A 435 -7.59 -4.42 18.29
C ARG A 435 -6.64 -4.84 17.17
N ALA A 436 -6.46 -6.15 17.02
CA ALA A 436 -5.65 -6.72 15.96
C ALA A 436 -6.50 -7.06 14.72
N PRO A 437 -6.03 -6.81 13.48
CA PRO A 437 -4.75 -6.20 13.12
C PRO A 437 -4.74 -4.66 13.28
N THR A 438 -3.68 -4.13 13.88
CA THR A 438 -3.50 -2.68 14.06
C THR A 438 -3.00 -2.04 12.76
N LEU A 439 -3.89 -1.42 11.99
CA LEU A 439 -3.56 -0.76 10.71
C LEU A 439 -3.07 0.68 10.87
N HIS A 440 -3.50 1.35 11.95
CA HIS A 440 -3.18 2.75 12.26
C HIS A 440 -3.08 2.95 13.77
N ARG A 441 -2.49 4.07 14.21
CA ARG A 441 -2.25 4.36 15.64
C ARG A 441 -3.47 4.25 16.54
N LEU A 442 -4.67 4.62 16.06
CA LEU A 442 -5.89 4.60 16.90
C LEU A 442 -6.43 3.18 17.15
N GLY A 443 -5.86 2.15 16.51
CA GLY A 443 -6.11 0.76 16.88
C GLY A 443 -5.48 0.36 18.23
N ILE A 444 -4.70 1.26 18.86
CA ILE A 444 -4.22 1.16 20.23
C ILE A 444 -4.51 2.48 20.95
N GLN A 445 -5.29 2.43 22.04
CA GLN A 445 -5.59 3.60 22.86
C GLN A 445 -5.51 3.24 24.34
N ALA A 446 -5.24 4.24 25.18
CA ALA A 446 -5.28 4.11 26.62
C ALA A 446 -6.65 4.51 27.18
N PHE A 447 -7.04 3.85 28.27
CA PHE A 447 -8.30 4.05 28.99
C PHE A 447 -8.08 3.92 30.49
N GLN A 448 -8.94 4.56 31.27
CA GLN A 448 -9.08 4.31 32.69
C GLN A 448 -9.94 3.06 32.91
N PRO A 449 -9.50 2.05 33.67
CA PRO A 449 -10.29 0.84 33.89
C PRO A 449 -11.40 1.10 34.91
N VAL A 450 -12.61 0.66 34.59
CA VAL A 450 -13.75 0.56 35.50
C VAL A 450 -14.04 -0.92 35.73
N LEU A 451 -14.10 -1.35 36.98
CA LEU A 451 -14.35 -2.76 37.31
C LEU A 451 -15.79 -3.15 36.94
N VAL A 452 -15.94 -4.15 36.08
CA VAL A 452 -17.25 -4.67 35.66
C VAL A 452 -17.41 -6.15 35.99
N GLU A 453 -18.66 -6.57 36.15
CA GLU A 453 -19.01 -7.98 36.28
C GLU A 453 -18.98 -8.71 34.91
N GLY A 454 -18.82 -10.03 34.96
CA GLY A 454 -18.75 -10.88 33.77
C GLY A 454 -17.32 -11.13 33.30
N LYS A 455 -17.17 -11.48 32.01
CA LYS A 455 -15.88 -11.85 31.39
C LYS A 455 -15.52 -11.03 30.15
N ALA A 456 -16.41 -10.16 29.68
CA ALA A 456 -16.23 -9.37 28.47
C ALA A 456 -15.71 -7.96 28.79
N ILE A 457 -14.87 -7.42 27.92
CA ILE A 457 -14.38 -6.04 28.03
C ILE A 457 -15.48 -5.12 27.51
N ARG A 458 -15.86 -4.10 28.29
CA ARG A 458 -16.81 -3.08 27.80
C ARG A 458 -16.05 -1.92 27.20
N ILE A 459 -16.45 -1.48 26.02
CA ILE A 459 -15.83 -0.34 25.34
C ILE A 459 -16.85 0.75 25.04
N HIS A 460 -16.36 1.99 25.00
CA HIS A 460 -17.18 3.14 24.68
C HIS A 460 -17.64 3.11 23.20
N PRO A 461 -18.91 3.40 22.88
CA PRO A 461 -19.41 3.35 21.50
C PRO A 461 -18.67 4.28 20.52
N LEU A 462 -18.28 5.49 20.96
CA LEU A 462 -17.63 6.48 20.08
C LEU A 462 -16.21 6.08 19.66
N VAL A 463 -15.54 5.18 20.39
CA VAL A 463 -14.19 4.72 20.01
C VAL A 463 -14.24 3.52 19.05
N CYS A 464 -15.40 2.91 18.83
CA CYS A 464 -15.53 1.74 17.97
C CYS A 464 -15.14 2.05 16.52
N ALA A 465 -15.46 3.25 16.03
CA ALA A 465 -15.02 3.71 14.71
C ALA A 465 -13.49 3.79 14.60
N ALA A 466 -12.81 4.22 15.67
CA ALA A 466 -11.35 4.31 15.73
C ALA A 466 -10.67 2.94 15.77
N PHE A 467 -11.26 1.95 16.45
CA PHE A 467 -10.77 0.57 16.42
C PHE A 467 -11.23 -0.21 15.17
N ASN A 468 -12.16 0.35 14.41
CA ASN A 468 -12.94 -0.35 13.38
C ASN A 468 -13.57 -1.65 13.93
N ALA A 469 -14.10 -1.58 15.15
CA ALA A 469 -14.57 -2.71 15.94
C ALA A 469 -16.08 -2.91 15.83
N ASP A 470 -16.49 -4.17 15.70
CA ASP A 470 -17.88 -4.59 15.68
C ASP A 470 -18.18 -5.52 16.87
N PHE A 471 -19.45 -5.74 17.21
CA PHE A 471 -19.87 -6.54 18.37
C PHE A 471 -20.36 -7.95 17.99
N ASP A 472 -19.77 -8.57 16.97
CA ASP A 472 -20.13 -9.90 16.45
C ASP A 472 -19.28 -11.06 17.02
N GLY A 473 -18.41 -10.77 18.00
CA GLY A 473 -17.48 -11.72 18.60
C GLY A 473 -16.02 -11.27 18.54
N ASP A 474 -15.75 -10.06 18.03
CA ASP A 474 -14.44 -9.42 18.08
C ASP A 474 -13.83 -9.43 19.48
N GLN A 475 -12.51 -9.50 19.50
CA GLN A 475 -11.72 -9.55 20.73
C GLN A 475 -10.69 -8.45 20.75
N MET A 476 -10.53 -7.80 21.91
CA MET A 476 -9.45 -6.85 22.15
C MET A 476 -8.47 -7.38 23.17
N ALA A 477 -7.20 -7.06 22.97
CA ALA A 477 -6.14 -7.30 23.94
C ALA A 477 -5.99 -6.10 24.87
N VAL A 478 -5.73 -6.38 26.15
CA VAL A 478 -5.41 -5.38 27.17
C VAL A 478 -3.95 -5.52 27.58
N HIS A 479 -3.26 -4.41 27.81
CA HIS A 479 -1.87 -4.33 28.26
C HIS A 479 -1.74 -3.32 29.40
N ILE A 480 -0.94 -3.65 30.42
CA ILE A 480 -0.69 -2.75 31.55
C ILE A 480 0.67 -2.03 31.39
N PRO A 481 0.71 -0.68 31.35
CA PRO A 481 1.96 0.08 31.46
C PRO A 481 2.51 0.01 32.89
N LEU A 482 3.72 -0.54 33.08
CA LEU A 482 4.25 -0.81 34.42
C LEU A 482 5.14 0.30 34.99
N SER A 483 5.92 0.99 34.15
CA SER A 483 6.79 2.08 34.62
C SER A 483 6.01 3.39 34.71
N TYR A 484 6.46 4.28 35.59
CA TYR A 484 5.84 5.59 35.76
C TYR A 484 5.87 6.40 34.45
N GLU A 485 6.96 6.33 33.69
CA GLU A 485 7.08 7.01 32.40
C GLU A 485 6.09 6.45 31.37
N ALA A 486 5.88 5.13 31.34
CA ALA A 486 4.93 4.50 30.43
C ALA A 486 3.48 4.81 30.81
N GLN A 487 3.17 4.91 32.11
CA GLN A 487 1.85 5.33 32.59
C GLN A 487 1.58 6.80 32.23
N ALA A 488 2.55 7.68 32.45
CA ALA A 488 2.46 9.09 32.07
C ALA A 488 2.33 9.27 30.55
N GLU A 489 3.13 8.54 29.76
CA GLU A 489 3.03 8.55 28.29
C GLU A 489 1.65 8.08 27.81
N ALA A 490 1.13 6.98 28.38
CA ALA A 490 -0.19 6.46 28.05
C ALA A 490 -1.30 7.47 28.39
N ALA A 491 -1.23 8.11 29.57
CA ALA A 491 -2.22 9.09 30.00
C ALA A 491 -2.17 10.39 29.17
N VAL A 492 -0.98 10.87 28.82
CA VAL A 492 -0.80 12.16 28.12
C VAL A 492 -1.01 12.02 26.61
N LEU A 493 -0.50 10.95 25.98
CA LEU A 493 -0.49 10.81 24.52
C LEU A 493 -1.54 9.85 23.97
N MET A 494 -1.84 8.77 24.71
CA MET A 494 -2.62 7.64 24.16
C MET A 494 -4.08 7.60 24.64
N LEU A 495 -4.45 8.42 25.62
CA LEU A 495 -5.81 8.43 26.17
C LEU A 495 -6.84 8.70 25.05
N ALA A 496 -7.93 7.93 25.02
CA ALA A 496 -8.91 8.02 23.95
C ALA A 496 -9.54 9.42 23.81
N SER A 497 -9.70 10.15 24.92
CA SER A 497 -10.20 11.54 24.93
C SER A 497 -9.27 12.53 24.23
N HIS A 498 -7.97 12.25 24.09
CA HIS A 498 -7.03 13.12 23.37
C HIS A 498 -7.00 12.85 21.86
N ASN A 499 -7.50 11.67 21.44
CA ASN A 499 -7.34 11.16 20.08
C ASN A 499 -8.67 11.17 19.32
N VAL A 500 -9.32 12.34 19.27
CA VAL A 500 -10.64 12.55 18.65
C VAL A 500 -10.56 12.70 17.12
N LEU A 501 -9.48 13.32 16.60
CA LEU A 501 -9.31 13.61 15.18
C LEU A 501 -8.61 12.47 14.42
N SER A 502 -8.91 12.34 13.13
CA SER A 502 -8.21 11.41 12.24
C SER A 502 -6.83 11.95 11.84
N PRO A 503 -5.74 11.18 12.00
CA PRO A 503 -4.40 11.57 11.52
C PRO A 503 -4.31 11.76 10.00
N ALA A 504 -5.22 11.14 9.23
CA ALA A 504 -5.16 11.15 7.76
C ALA A 504 -5.66 12.47 7.16
N HIS A 505 -6.66 13.10 7.76
CA HIS A 505 -7.37 14.26 7.19
C HIS A 505 -7.83 15.31 8.21
N GLY A 506 -7.67 15.05 9.52
CA GLY A 506 -7.91 16.05 10.58
C GLY A 506 -9.35 16.27 10.99
N LYS A 507 -10.31 15.51 10.44
CA LYS A 507 -11.71 15.58 10.88
C LYS A 507 -11.97 14.69 12.11
N PRO A 508 -13.01 14.98 12.91
CA PRO A 508 -13.40 14.13 14.03
C PRO A 508 -13.71 12.70 13.58
N LEU A 509 -13.04 11.72 14.19
CA LEU A 509 -13.31 10.30 13.99
C LEU A 509 -14.25 9.74 15.05
N ALA A 510 -14.14 10.24 16.29
CA ALA A 510 -15.04 9.90 17.39
C ALA A 510 -16.38 10.64 17.25
N ILE A 511 -17.13 10.31 16.19
CA ILE A 511 -18.45 10.87 15.92
C ILE A 511 -19.56 9.89 16.30
N PRO A 512 -20.74 10.39 16.72
CA PRO A 512 -21.92 9.55 16.84
C PRO A 512 -22.20 8.81 15.54
N SER A 513 -22.55 7.53 15.65
CA SER A 513 -22.81 6.66 14.52
C SER A 513 -24.11 5.89 14.71
N GLN A 514 -24.68 5.41 13.60
CA GLN A 514 -25.86 4.54 13.57
C GLN A 514 -27.00 5.11 14.42
N ASP A 515 -27.42 4.39 15.46
CA ASP A 515 -28.57 4.69 16.30
C ASP A 515 -28.52 6.07 16.94
N MET A 516 -27.33 6.52 17.39
CA MET A 516 -27.16 7.85 17.98
C MET A 516 -27.54 8.96 16.98
N VAL A 517 -27.21 8.76 15.71
CA VAL A 517 -27.56 9.70 14.62
C VAL A 517 -29.07 9.66 14.36
N ILE A 518 -29.68 8.46 14.34
CA ILE A 518 -31.14 8.33 14.18
C ILE A 518 -31.87 9.07 15.30
N GLY A 519 -31.41 8.94 16.55
CA GLY A 519 -31.99 9.65 17.69
C GLY A 519 -31.93 11.17 17.55
N CYS A 520 -30.77 11.71 17.16
CA CYS A 520 -30.60 13.16 16.94
C CYS A 520 -31.42 13.66 15.73
N TYR A 521 -31.45 12.89 14.65
CA TYR A 521 -32.22 13.20 13.45
C TYR A 521 -33.72 13.19 13.75
N TYR A 522 -34.21 12.14 14.44
CA TYR A 522 -35.59 12.05 14.88
C TYR A 522 -35.96 13.23 15.78
N LEU A 523 -35.14 13.53 16.79
CA LEU A 523 -35.35 14.63 17.72
C LEU A 523 -35.49 15.99 17.01
N THR A 524 -34.77 16.22 15.93
CA THR A 524 -34.72 17.54 15.25
C THR A 524 -35.62 17.66 14.02
N LYS A 525 -36.37 16.59 13.71
CA LYS A 525 -37.34 16.55 12.62
C LYS A 525 -38.59 17.36 12.95
N VAL A 526 -39.29 17.82 11.92
CA VAL A 526 -40.52 18.60 12.04
C VAL A 526 -41.67 17.76 11.52
N LYS A 527 -42.81 17.75 12.24
CA LYS A 527 -44.03 17.08 11.80
C LYS A 527 -45.18 18.09 11.71
N PRO A 528 -45.82 18.24 10.54
CA PRO A 528 -47.03 19.06 10.41
C PRO A 528 -48.20 18.49 11.24
N GLY A 529 -49.01 19.36 11.85
CA GLY A 529 -50.21 18.97 12.60
C GLY A 529 -49.95 18.42 14.01
N GLU A 530 -48.75 18.58 14.55
CA GLU A 530 -48.40 18.08 15.88
C GLU A 530 -48.95 18.98 17.02
N LEU A 531 -49.21 18.38 18.18
CA LEU A 531 -49.81 19.08 19.32
C LEU A 531 -48.97 20.30 19.72
N GLY A 532 -49.60 21.48 19.78
CA GLY A 532 -48.93 22.72 20.16
C GLY A 532 -48.20 23.45 19.02
N GLU A 533 -48.42 23.05 17.76
CA GLU A 533 -47.98 23.80 16.60
C GLU A 533 -48.44 25.27 16.64
N GLY A 534 -47.54 26.20 16.30
CA GLY A 534 -47.78 27.64 16.25
C GLY A 534 -47.75 28.34 17.61
N LYS A 535 -47.54 27.63 18.73
CA LYS A 535 -47.41 28.25 20.06
C LYS A 535 -46.15 29.10 20.16
N VAL A 536 -46.25 30.16 20.97
CA VAL A 536 -45.18 31.12 21.21
C VAL A 536 -44.73 31.02 22.68
N PHE A 537 -43.42 30.93 22.89
CA PHE A 537 -42.79 30.77 24.20
C PHE A 537 -41.81 31.91 24.48
N SER A 538 -41.71 32.29 25.76
CA SER A 538 -40.86 33.38 26.24
C SER A 538 -39.40 32.97 26.47
N SER A 539 -39.15 31.68 26.73
CA SER A 539 -37.81 31.12 27.02
C SER A 539 -37.72 29.64 26.64
N LEU A 540 -36.49 29.11 26.57
CA LEU A 540 -36.24 27.68 26.34
C LEU A 540 -36.79 26.81 27.48
N ASP A 541 -36.70 27.29 28.73
CA ASP A 541 -37.21 26.57 29.91
C ASP A 541 -38.73 26.40 29.86
N GLU A 542 -39.47 27.41 29.38
CA GLU A 542 -40.92 27.33 29.23
C GLU A 542 -41.34 26.24 28.23
N VAL A 543 -40.57 26.08 27.14
CA VAL A 543 -40.79 25.01 26.16
C VAL A 543 -40.61 23.63 26.82
N ILE A 544 -39.57 23.47 27.64
CA ILE A 544 -39.28 22.21 28.33
C ILE A 544 -40.37 21.89 29.36
N ILE A 545 -40.83 22.88 30.13
CA ILE A 545 -41.95 22.72 31.06
C ILE A 545 -43.21 22.29 30.29
N ALA A 546 -43.52 22.96 29.18
CA ALA A 546 -44.69 22.65 28.37
C ALA A 546 -44.61 21.25 27.72
N TYR A 547 -43.42 20.80 27.34
CA TYR A 547 -43.18 19.43 26.86
C TYR A 547 -43.36 18.39 27.98
N ASN A 548 -42.81 18.65 29.16
CA ASN A 548 -42.93 17.77 30.33
C ASN A 548 -44.39 17.64 30.79
N ASP A 549 -45.17 18.72 30.71
CA ASP A 549 -46.62 18.75 30.97
C ASP A 549 -47.47 18.21 29.79
N GLN A 550 -46.84 17.69 28.74
CA GLN A 550 -47.49 17.11 27.55
C GLN A 550 -48.42 18.09 26.82
N LYS A 551 -48.14 19.40 26.88
CA LYS A 551 -48.90 20.47 26.19
C LYS A 551 -48.38 20.78 24.79
N VAL A 552 -47.21 20.25 24.43
CA VAL A 552 -46.54 20.40 23.14
C VAL A 552 -45.88 19.07 22.78
N GLY A 553 -45.96 18.67 21.52
CA GLY A 553 -45.27 17.49 20.99
C GLY A 553 -43.78 17.74 20.73
N LEU A 554 -43.05 16.67 20.42
CA LEU A 554 -41.61 16.70 20.20
C LEU A 554 -41.24 17.40 18.88
N HIS A 555 -42.00 17.13 17.82
CA HIS A 555 -41.73 17.64 16.46
C HIS A 555 -42.63 18.83 16.10
N ALA A 556 -43.35 19.37 17.10
CA ALA A 556 -44.21 20.54 16.94
C ALA A 556 -43.38 21.77 16.57
N ARG A 557 -43.87 22.50 15.57
CA ARG A 557 -43.29 23.76 15.11
C ARG A 557 -43.73 24.90 16.03
N ILE A 558 -42.79 25.52 16.72
CA ILE A 558 -43.03 26.53 17.76
C ILE A 558 -42.22 27.79 17.49
N LYS A 559 -42.58 28.91 18.13
CA LYS A 559 -41.79 30.14 18.14
C LYS A 559 -41.27 30.38 19.55
N VAL A 560 -39.97 30.55 19.74
CA VAL A 560 -39.39 30.83 21.06
C VAL A 560 -38.49 32.04 20.98
N ARG A 561 -38.47 32.86 22.03
CA ARG A 561 -37.56 34.01 22.10
C ARG A 561 -36.15 33.54 22.51
N ILE A 562 -35.16 33.76 21.64
CA ILE A 562 -33.75 33.42 21.85
C ILE A 562 -32.94 34.69 21.61
N ASN A 563 -32.09 35.09 22.56
CA ASN A 563 -31.25 36.29 22.47
C ASN A 563 -32.00 37.58 22.07
N GLY A 564 -33.27 37.71 22.47
CA GLY A 564 -34.12 38.86 22.15
C GLY A 564 -34.93 38.75 20.86
N GLU A 565 -34.62 37.78 19.99
CA GLU A 565 -35.32 37.56 18.72
C GLU A 565 -36.30 36.39 18.80
N LEU A 566 -37.40 36.46 18.04
CA LEU A 566 -38.39 35.40 17.97
C LEU A 566 -37.99 34.40 16.87
N VAL A 567 -37.48 33.23 17.26
CA VAL A 567 -36.98 32.21 16.33
C VAL A 567 -38.00 31.09 16.16
N GLU A 568 -38.28 30.71 14.91
CA GLU A 568 -39.12 29.56 14.58
C GLU A 568 -38.30 28.27 14.65
N THR A 569 -38.70 27.33 15.51
CA THR A 569 -37.94 26.10 15.78
C THR A 569 -38.87 24.94 16.14
N THR A 570 -38.34 23.83 16.66
CA THR A 570 -39.13 22.72 17.23
C THR A 570 -38.77 22.47 18.69
N THR A 571 -39.71 21.88 19.43
CA THR A 571 -39.47 21.44 20.81
C THR A 571 -38.23 20.56 20.92
N GLY A 572 -38.05 19.62 19.99
CA GLY A 572 -36.91 18.72 19.99
C GLY A 572 -35.56 19.42 19.69
N ARG A 573 -35.53 20.45 18.83
CA ARG A 573 -34.34 21.29 18.65
C ARG A 573 -34.01 22.08 19.92
N VAL A 574 -35.00 22.56 20.66
CA VAL A 574 -34.78 23.20 21.97
C VAL A 574 -34.14 22.22 22.96
N ILE A 575 -34.62 20.97 23.03
CA ILE A 575 -34.03 19.93 23.88
C ILE A 575 -32.60 19.62 23.47
N PHE A 576 -32.32 19.51 22.17
CA PHE A 576 -30.96 19.30 21.67
C PHE A 576 -30.01 20.43 22.11
N ASN A 577 -30.46 21.68 22.05
CA ASN A 577 -29.64 22.82 22.44
C ASN A 577 -29.34 22.92 23.94
N GLN A 578 -29.97 22.11 24.81
CA GLN A 578 -29.58 22.04 26.22
C GLN A 578 -28.19 21.44 26.44
N ILE A 579 -27.73 20.58 25.52
CA ILE A 579 -26.40 19.97 25.61
C ILE A 579 -25.33 20.75 24.85
N VAL A 580 -25.74 21.66 23.97
CA VAL A 580 -24.85 22.45 23.11
C VAL A 580 -24.16 23.53 23.97
N PRO A 581 -22.82 23.64 23.94
CA PRO A 581 -22.11 24.71 24.60
C PRO A 581 -22.52 26.11 24.11
N ASP A 582 -22.65 27.07 25.03
CA ASP A 582 -23.15 28.43 24.75
C ASP A 582 -22.45 29.14 23.57
N LYS A 583 -21.14 28.90 23.38
CA LYS A 583 -20.35 29.55 22.30
C LYS A 583 -20.71 29.08 20.89
N LEU A 584 -21.34 27.91 20.73
CA LEU A 584 -21.76 27.38 19.43
C LEU A 584 -23.07 28.00 18.92
N GLN A 585 -23.73 28.83 19.75
CA GLN A 585 -25.03 29.41 19.49
C GLN A 585 -26.13 28.35 19.28
N PHE A 586 -27.36 28.80 19.09
CA PHE A 586 -28.52 27.92 18.97
C PHE A 586 -28.56 27.24 17.59
N ILE A 587 -28.52 25.91 17.56
CA ILE A 587 -28.54 25.09 16.36
C ILE A 587 -29.99 24.81 15.95
N ASN A 588 -30.44 25.38 14.83
CA ASN A 588 -31.84 25.31 14.36
C ASN A 588 -32.02 24.59 13.02
N GLU A 589 -31.52 23.37 12.90
CA GLU A 589 -31.55 22.61 11.66
C GLU A 589 -31.81 21.11 11.88
N LEU A 590 -31.97 20.36 10.79
CA LEU A 590 -32.14 18.92 10.83
C LEU A 590 -30.77 18.24 10.95
N LEU A 591 -30.56 17.45 12.00
CA LEU A 591 -29.27 16.87 12.30
C LEU A 591 -29.05 15.55 11.55
N THR A 592 -28.39 15.64 10.40
CA THR A 592 -27.84 14.47 9.69
C THR A 592 -26.45 14.11 10.23
N LYS A 593 -25.93 12.92 9.89
CA LYS A 593 -24.58 12.50 10.26
C LYS A 593 -23.50 13.53 9.86
N LYS A 594 -23.57 14.05 8.63
CA LYS A 594 -22.63 15.05 8.12
C LYS A 594 -22.68 16.32 8.95
N ARG A 595 -23.89 16.76 9.31
CA ARG A 595 -24.05 17.99 10.09
C ARG A 595 -23.56 17.83 11.52
N ILE A 596 -23.79 16.66 12.14
CA ILE A 596 -23.24 16.33 13.45
C ILE A 596 -21.69 16.34 13.41
N GLU A 597 -21.07 15.79 12.37
CA GLU A 597 -19.62 15.83 12.18
C GLU A 597 -19.09 17.27 12.12
N GLU A 598 -19.78 18.16 11.39
CA GLU A 598 -19.46 19.59 11.31
C GLU A 598 -19.58 20.29 12.67
N ILE A 599 -20.69 20.07 13.39
CA ILE A 599 -20.91 20.66 14.73
C ILE A 599 -19.81 20.21 15.71
N VAL A 600 -19.39 18.93 15.66
CA VAL A 600 -18.29 18.44 16.49
C VAL A 600 -16.96 19.07 16.09
N ALA A 601 -16.71 19.27 14.79
CA ALA A 601 -15.51 19.95 14.31
C ALA A 601 -15.47 21.43 14.75
N ASP A 602 -16.59 22.13 14.66
CA ASP A 602 -16.74 23.52 15.11
C ASP A 602 -16.56 23.63 16.62
N CYS A 603 -17.11 22.69 17.38
CA CYS A 603 -16.89 22.57 18.82
C CYS A 603 -15.40 22.42 19.15
N TYR A 604 -14.70 21.54 18.43
CA TYR A 604 -13.26 21.34 18.64
C TYR A 604 -12.45 22.59 18.30
N LYS A 605 -12.79 23.29 17.21
CA LYS A 605 -12.12 24.52 16.78
C LYS A 605 -12.29 25.65 17.80
N LEU A 606 -13.51 25.89 18.27
CA LEU A 606 -13.85 27.05 19.10
C LEU A 606 -13.59 26.85 20.60
N LEU A 607 -13.78 25.63 21.11
CA LEU A 607 -13.76 25.33 22.54
C LEU A 607 -12.60 24.41 22.94
N GLY A 608 -11.95 23.77 21.97
CA GLY A 608 -10.87 22.82 22.20
C GLY A 608 -11.35 21.45 22.70
N ASN A 609 -10.39 20.54 22.85
CA ASN A 609 -10.65 19.11 23.06
C ASN A 609 -11.51 18.78 24.29
N TYR A 610 -11.29 19.44 25.42
CA TYR A 610 -11.93 19.08 26.69
C TYR A 610 -13.46 19.27 26.66
N GLU A 611 -13.93 20.42 26.18
CA GLU A 611 -15.36 20.69 26.07
C GLU A 611 -16.01 19.88 24.93
N THR A 612 -15.28 19.59 23.84
CA THR A 612 -15.75 18.68 22.79
C THR A 612 -16.01 17.28 23.33
N VAL A 613 -15.11 16.74 24.15
CA VAL A 613 -15.30 15.40 24.76
C VAL A 613 -16.54 15.36 25.66
N LYS A 614 -16.75 16.38 26.50
CA LYS A 614 -17.99 16.48 27.30
C LYS A 614 -19.23 16.56 26.44
N PHE A 615 -19.18 17.35 25.37
CA PHE A 615 -20.27 17.46 24.41
C PHE A 615 -20.57 16.12 23.74
N LEU A 616 -19.54 15.37 23.32
CA LEU A 616 -19.68 14.04 22.73
C LEU A 616 -20.33 13.02 23.67
N ASP A 617 -19.95 13.00 24.95
CA ASP A 617 -20.59 12.12 25.94
C ASP A 617 -22.07 12.45 26.12
N ARG A 618 -22.42 13.74 26.23
CA ARG A 618 -23.82 14.20 26.32
C ARG A 618 -24.61 13.90 25.04
N LEU A 619 -23.99 14.08 23.89
CA LEU A 619 -24.58 13.82 22.58
C LEU A 619 -24.88 12.33 22.38
N LYS A 620 -23.99 11.46 22.85
CA LYS A 620 -24.21 10.01 22.90
C LYS A 620 -25.41 9.67 23.77
N ASP A 621 -25.45 10.17 25.00
CA ASP A 621 -26.54 9.89 25.96
C ASP A 621 -27.90 10.36 25.41
N LEU A 622 -27.94 11.56 24.82
CA LEU A 622 -29.12 12.11 24.16
C LEU A 622 -29.54 11.27 22.95
N GLY A 623 -28.59 10.92 22.08
CA GLY A 623 -28.80 10.13 20.88
C GLY A 623 -29.43 8.77 21.19
N PHE A 624 -28.87 8.01 22.14
CA PHE A 624 -29.46 6.72 22.53
C PHE A 624 -30.84 6.87 23.15
N THR A 625 -31.06 7.87 24.00
CA THR A 625 -32.36 8.10 24.64
C THR A 625 -33.44 8.36 23.61
N TYR A 626 -33.18 9.24 22.64
CA TYR A 626 -34.16 9.58 21.61
C TYR A 626 -34.24 8.54 20.48
N ALA A 627 -33.20 7.75 20.25
CA ALA A 627 -33.29 6.57 19.38
C ALA A 627 -34.26 5.55 19.97
N MET A 628 -34.15 5.25 21.27
CA MET A 628 -35.08 4.36 21.97
C MET A 628 -36.52 4.90 21.94
N LYS A 629 -36.71 6.20 22.21
CA LYS A 629 -38.04 6.84 22.17
C LYS A 629 -38.63 6.91 20.76
N SER A 630 -37.80 6.96 19.71
CA SER A 630 -38.29 7.00 18.34
C SER A 630 -39.07 5.74 17.96
N GLY A 631 -38.76 4.60 18.60
CA GLY A 631 -39.41 3.33 18.27
C GLY A 631 -39.24 2.93 16.81
N ALA A 632 -38.19 3.41 16.14
CA ALA A 632 -37.96 3.13 14.72
C ALA A 632 -37.77 1.62 14.49
N THR A 633 -38.68 1.03 13.73
CA THR A 633 -38.65 -0.38 13.31
C THR A 633 -38.60 -0.48 11.80
N ILE A 634 -38.20 -1.64 11.24
CA ILE A 634 -38.33 -1.90 9.81
C ILE A 634 -39.29 -3.07 9.62
N GLY A 635 -40.43 -2.82 8.99
CA GLY A 635 -41.37 -3.82 8.49
C GLY A 635 -41.30 -3.99 6.96
N MET A 636 -42.00 -4.99 6.44
CA MET A 636 -42.15 -5.18 4.99
C MET A 636 -42.96 -4.04 4.33
N ASP A 637 -43.88 -3.43 5.06
CA ASP A 637 -44.72 -2.33 4.57
C ASP A 637 -43.96 -1.00 4.45
N ASP A 638 -42.85 -0.84 5.20
CA ASP A 638 -42.00 0.35 5.11
C ASP A 638 -41.20 0.39 3.79
N VAL A 639 -41.03 -0.75 3.12
CA VAL A 639 -40.31 -0.90 1.86
C VAL A 639 -41.27 -0.65 0.70
N LEU A 640 -41.31 0.58 0.18
CA LEU A 640 -42.26 0.97 -0.88
C LEU A 640 -41.67 0.78 -2.28
N VAL A 641 -42.33 -0.04 -3.10
CA VAL A 641 -42.02 -0.21 -4.52
C VAL A 641 -42.78 0.86 -5.31
N PRO A 642 -42.12 1.65 -6.17
CA PRO A 642 -42.80 2.66 -6.99
C PRO A 642 -43.68 2.00 -8.07
N GLU A 643 -44.92 2.46 -8.19
CA GLU A 643 -45.88 1.94 -9.20
C GLU A 643 -45.42 2.24 -10.64
N GLU A 644 -44.61 3.29 -10.84
CA GLU A 644 -44.08 3.66 -12.15
C GLU A 644 -42.96 2.72 -12.64
N LYS A 645 -42.44 1.84 -11.77
CA LYS A 645 -41.36 0.91 -12.09
C LYS A 645 -41.65 0.10 -13.36
N ASP A 646 -42.82 -0.52 -13.43
CA ASP A 646 -43.16 -1.42 -14.54
C ASP A 646 -43.16 -0.66 -15.88
N LYS A 647 -43.61 0.59 -15.87
CA LYS A 647 -43.59 1.47 -17.06
C LYS A 647 -42.16 1.76 -17.52
N PHE A 648 -41.24 2.05 -16.60
CA PHE A 648 -39.83 2.30 -16.97
C PHE A 648 -39.16 1.04 -17.51
N VAL A 649 -39.45 -0.12 -16.92
CA VAL A 649 -38.93 -1.41 -17.38
C VAL A 649 -39.44 -1.73 -18.79
N GLU A 650 -40.73 -1.54 -19.06
CA GLU A 650 -41.31 -1.70 -20.41
C GLU A 650 -40.66 -0.76 -21.43
N GLN A 651 -40.51 0.53 -21.10
CA GLN A 651 -39.83 1.50 -21.96
C GLN A 651 -38.37 1.11 -22.25
N ALA A 652 -37.65 0.58 -21.26
CA ALA A 652 -36.29 0.09 -21.43
C ALA A 652 -36.25 -1.10 -22.39
N TYR A 653 -37.18 -2.05 -22.27
CA TYR A 653 -37.29 -3.18 -23.20
C TYR A 653 -37.56 -2.73 -24.64
N GLU A 654 -38.45 -1.76 -24.86
CA GLU A 654 -38.69 -1.20 -26.19
C GLU A 654 -37.44 -0.53 -26.78
N MET A 655 -36.67 0.20 -25.96
CA MET A 655 -35.42 0.81 -26.41
C MET A 655 -34.37 -0.24 -26.74
N VAL A 656 -34.24 -1.28 -25.91
CA VAL A 656 -33.33 -2.41 -26.16
C VAL A 656 -33.70 -3.13 -27.46
N GLU A 657 -35.00 -3.35 -27.72
CA GLU A 657 -35.47 -3.94 -28.97
C GLU A 657 -35.15 -3.07 -30.19
N LYS A 658 -35.26 -1.74 -30.09
CA LYS A 658 -34.82 -0.82 -31.15
C LYS A 658 -33.32 -0.94 -31.43
N ILE A 659 -32.49 -1.03 -30.40
CA ILE A 659 -31.03 -1.22 -30.54
C ILE A 659 -30.72 -2.60 -31.13
N GLN A 660 -31.43 -3.64 -30.72
CA GLN A 660 -31.30 -4.98 -31.26
C GLN A 660 -31.66 -5.03 -32.75
N ASN A 661 -32.77 -4.37 -33.14
CA ASN A 661 -33.17 -4.21 -34.54
C ASN A 661 -32.13 -3.42 -35.37
N GLN A 662 -31.50 -2.38 -34.81
CA GLN A 662 -30.42 -1.63 -35.47
C GLN A 662 -29.20 -2.53 -35.71
N TYR A 663 -28.88 -3.39 -34.75
CA TYR A 663 -27.82 -4.37 -34.86
C TYR A 663 -28.13 -5.43 -35.94
N GLU A 664 -29.33 -6.01 -35.93
CA GLU A 664 -29.78 -6.97 -36.94
C GLU A 664 -29.77 -6.40 -38.36
N ARG A 665 -30.02 -5.09 -38.51
CA ARG A 665 -29.93 -4.35 -39.78
C ARG A 665 -28.50 -3.92 -40.16
N GLY A 666 -27.50 -4.18 -39.31
CA GLY A 666 -26.10 -3.87 -39.58
C GLY A 666 -25.68 -2.41 -39.36
N ILE A 667 -26.51 -1.61 -38.69
CA ILE A 667 -26.26 -0.17 -38.50
C ILE A 667 -25.21 0.06 -37.40
N ILE A 668 -25.18 -0.82 -36.39
CA ILE A 668 -24.27 -0.75 -35.23
C ILE A 668 -23.52 -2.07 -35.07
N THR A 669 -22.37 -2.03 -34.40
CA THR A 669 -21.57 -3.25 -34.08
C THR A 669 -22.08 -3.94 -32.81
N ASP A 670 -21.72 -5.20 -32.57
CA ASP A 670 -22.11 -5.93 -31.34
C ASP A 670 -21.53 -5.25 -30.08
N GLY A 671 -20.31 -4.72 -30.15
CA GLY A 671 -19.72 -3.96 -29.06
C GLY A 671 -20.49 -2.67 -28.75
N GLU A 672 -20.96 -1.95 -29.77
CA GLU A 672 -21.81 -0.76 -29.60
C GLU A 672 -23.18 -1.14 -29.04
N ARG A 673 -23.81 -2.21 -29.57
CA ARG A 673 -25.07 -2.78 -29.07
C ARG A 673 -24.98 -3.09 -27.58
N TYR A 674 -23.98 -3.86 -27.19
CA TYR A 674 -23.72 -4.26 -25.80
C TYR A 674 -23.56 -3.04 -24.87
N ASN A 675 -22.75 -2.05 -25.26
CA ASN A 675 -22.56 -0.83 -24.46
C ASN A 675 -23.86 -0.01 -24.35
N LYS A 676 -24.61 0.17 -25.44
CA LYS A 676 -25.88 0.90 -25.43
C LYS A 676 -26.94 0.22 -24.56
N ILE A 677 -27.02 -1.10 -24.59
CA ILE A 677 -27.95 -1.87 -23.73
C ILE A 677 -27.60 -1.66 -22.24
N ILE A 678 -26.31 -1.72 -21.89
CA ILE A 678 -25.86 -1.45 -20.53
C ILE A 678 -26.22 -0.04 -20.09
N ASP A 679 -26.03 0.96 -20.95
CA ASP A 679 -26.34 2.35 -20.64
C ASP A 679 -27.85 2.56 -20.43
N ILE A 680 -28.71 1.96 -21.26
CA ILE A 680 -30.17 2.00 -21.11
C ILE A 680 -30.57 1.44 -19.73
N TRP A 681 -30.08 0.25 -19.38
CA TRP A 681 -30.41 -0.37 -18.09
C TRP A 681 -29.84 0.40 -16.91
N THR A 682 -28.65 0.99 -17.05
CA THR A 682 -28.05 1.85 -16.02
C THR A 682 -28.90 3.10 -15.78
N HIS A 683 -29.36 3.75 -16.85
CA HIS A 683 -30.22 4.92 -16.77
C HIS A 683 -31.58 4.57 -16.14
N THR A 684 -32.24 3.53 -16.63
CA THR A 684 -33.53 3.03 -16.11
C THR A 684 -33.42 2.70 -14.61
N THR A 685 -32.34 2.03 -14.21
CA THR A 685 -32.08 1.69 -12.80
C THR A 685 -31.97 2.94 -11.92
N ASN A 686 -31.36 4.02 -12.42
CA ASN A 686 -31.24 5.28 -11.70
C ASN A 686 -32.58 6.03 -11.62
N GLU A 687 -33.37 6.06 -12.69
CA GLU A 687 -34.71 6.69 -12.69
C GLU A 687 -35.65 6.01 -11.70
N VAL A 688 -35.68 4.67 -11.69
CA VAL A 688 -36.47 3.88 -10.72
C VAL A 688 -36.03 4.19 -9.30
N ALA A 689 -34.72 4.29 -9.05
CA ALA A 689 -34.18 4.63 -7.73
C ALA A 689 -34.62 6.02 -7.29
N GLU A 690 -34.60 7.00 -8.19
CA GLU A 690 -34.97 8.38 -7.89
C GLU A 690 -36.46 8.52 -7.55
N LYS A 691 -37.34 7.88 -8.34
CA LYS A 691 -38.78 7.83 -8.07
C LYS A 691 -39.11 7.12 -6.76
N MET A 692 -38.47 5.98 -6.50
CA MET A 692 -38.60 5.26 -5.22
C MET A 692 -38.26 6.18 -4.04
N PHE A 693 -37.16 6.96 -4.12
CA PHE A 693 -36.77 7.89 -3.05
C PHE A 693 -37.79 9.02 -2.84
N VAL A 694 -38.41 9.53 -3.91
CA VAL A 694 -39.46 10.55 -3.80
C VAL A 694 -40.68 10.00 -3.06
N HIS A 695 -41.10 8.76 -3.36
CA HIS A 695 -42.22 8.11 -2.67
C HIS A 695 -41.91 7.84 -1.20
N LEU A 696 -40.71 7.32 -0.90
CA LEU A 696 -40.25 7.09 0.48
C LEU A 696 -40.21 8.40 1.29
N ARG A 697 -39.79 9.52 0.69
CA ARG A 697 -39.76 10.83 1.34
C ARG A 697 -41.15 11.36 1.70
N LYS A 698 -42.18 11.04 0.91
CA LYS A 698 -43.56 11.46 1.16
C LYS A 698 -44.29 10.55 2.14
N SER A 699 -43.88 9.28 2.24
CA SER A 699 -44.49 8.29 3.12
C SER A 699 -44.40 8.71 4.60
N GLN A 700 -45.52 8.58 5.31
CA GLN A 700 -45.64 8.95 6.73
C GLN A 700 -45.12 10.37 7.04
N ASP A 701 -45.34 11.34 6.14
CA ASP A 701 -44.82 12.72 6.25
C ASP A 701 -43.27 12.78 6.40
N GLY A 702 -42.59 11.79 5.80
CA GLY A 702 -41.15 11.62 5.90
C GLY A 702 -40.67 10.86 7.14
N PHE A 703 -41.57 10.34 7.99
CA PHE A 703 -41.23 9.52 9.16
C PHE A 703 -41.14 8.02 8.86
N ASN A 704 -41.20 7.62 7.59
CA ASN A 704 -40.90 6.24 7.20
C ASN A 704 -39.50 5.83 7.74
N PRO A 705 -39.38 4.75 8.54
CA PRO A 705 -38.12 4.39 9.19
C PRO A 705 -36.98 4.10 8.21
N LEU A 706 -37.27 3.44 7.08
CA LEU A 706 -36.28 3.14 6.05
C LEU A 706 -35.74 4.43 5.41
N PHE A 707 -36.63 5.40 5.13
CA PHE A 707 -36.24 6.71 4.65
C PHE A 707 -35.38 7.45 5.68
N MET A 708 -35.80 7.49 6.94
CA MET A 708 -35.06 8.15 8.01
C MET A 708 -33.65 7.59 8.19
N MET A 709 -33.47 6.26 8.12
CA MET A 709 -32.15 5.64 8.26
C MET A 709 -31.17 6.07 7.15
N ALA A 710 -31.65 6.16 5.91
CA ALA A 710 -30.82 6.59 4.78
C ALA A 710 -30.62 8.11 4.71
N ASP A 711 -31.68 8.90 4.93
CA ASP A 711 -31.61 10.37 4.88
C ASP A 711 -30.77 10.96 6.03
N SER A 712 -30.86 10.37 7.23
CA SER A 712 -30.00 10.73 8.35
C SER A 712 -28.53 10.39 8.12
N GLY A 713 -28.24 9.46 7.20
CA GLY A 713 -26.90 8.90 6.98
C GLY A 713 -26.42 7.96 8.10
N ALA A 714 -27.33 7.50 8.96
CA ALA A 714 -27.02 6.57 10.05
C ALA A 714 -26.61 5.19 9.51
N ARG A 715 -27.44 4.62 8.64
CA ARG A 715 -27.19 3.34 7.97
C ARG A 715 -28.11 3.21 6.76
N GLY A 716 -27.62 2.61 5.67
CA GLY A 716 -28.37 2.51 4.43
C GLY A 716 -27.88 3.52 3.39
N SER A 717 -27.60 3.05 2.18
CA SER A 717 -27.31 3.91 1.03
C SER A 717 -28.50 3.90 0.06
N LYS A 718 -28.53 4.89 -0.84
CA LYS A 718 -29.52 4.91 -1.94
C LYS A 718 -29.49 3.61 -2.75
N GLU A 719 -28.30 3.08 -2.98
CA GLU A 719 -28.07 1.82 -3.69
C GLU A 719 -28.66 0.61 -2.96
N GLN A 720 -28.50 0.54 -1.64
CA GLN A 720 -29.05 -0.56 -0.83
C GLN A 720 -30.57 -0.54 -0.82
N ILE A 721 -31.17 0.65 -0.65
CA ILE A 721 -32.63 0.80 -0.71
C ILE A 721 -33.16 0.48 -2.11
N ARG A 722 -32.42 0.87 -3.17
CA ARG A 722 -32.77 0.48 -4.55
C ARG A 722 -32.85 -1.03 -4.71
N GLN A 723 -31.93 -1.80 -4.16
CA GLN A 723 -31.99 -3.27 -4.23
C GLN A 723 -33.16 -3.85 -3.42
N LEU A 724 -33.61 -3.16 -2.36
CA LEU A 724 -34.74 -3.60 -1.53
C LEU A 724 -36.09 -3.36 -2.21
N ALA A 725 -36.31 -2.16 -2.78
CA ALA A 725 -37.64 -1.72 -3.24
C ALA A 725 -37.71 -1.26 -4.71
N GLY A 726 -36.58 -0.99 -5.35
CA GLY A 726 -36.53 -0.59 -6.76
C GLY A 726 -36.30 -1.79 -7.66
N MET A 727 -35.04 -1.97 -8.08
CA MET A 727 -34.55 -3.12 -8.83
C MET A 727 -33.07 -3.35 -8.52
N ARG A 728 -32.57 -4.59 -8.69
CA ARG A 728 -31.15 -4.86 -8.45
C ARG A 728 -30.24 -4.32 -9.56
N GLY A 729 -30.68 -4.41 -10.82
CA GLY A 729 -29.96 -3.87 -11.98
C GLY A 729 -28.93 -4.85 -12.56
N LEU A 730 -27.82 -4.32 -13.07
CA LEU A 730 -26.80 -5.08 -13.81
C LEU A 730 -25.74 -5.71 -12.90
N PHE A 731 -25.23 -6.89 -13.31
CA PHE A 731 -24.23 -7.65 -12.56
C PHE A 731 -22.97 -7.97 -13.37
N ALA A 732 -21.81 -8.07 -12.70
CA ALA A 732 -20.55 -8.42 -13.35
C ALA A 732 -20.34 -9.93 -13.53
N LYS A 733 -19.83 -10.35 -14.71
CA LYS A 733 -19.43 -11.74 -15.00
C LYS A 733 -18.10 -12.10 -14.31
N PRO A 734 -17.98 -13.31 -13.76
CA PRO A 734 -16.74 -13.83 -13.20
C PRO A 734 -15.88 -14.51 -14.29
N GLN A 735 -15.31 -13.78 -15.25
CA GLN A 735 -14.35 -14.37 -16.20
C GLN A 735 -12.89 -14.05 -15.88
N LYS A 736 -12.04 -15.08 -16.04
CA LYS A 736 -10.57 -15.00 -16.09
C LYS A 736 -10.13 -15.63 -17.42
N LYS A 737 -9.75 -14.85 -18.45
CA LYS A 737 -8.84 -15.30 -19.53
C LYS A 737 -8.34 -14.21 -20.49
N MET A 738 -7.08 -14.41 -20.93
CA MET A 738 -6.28 -13.99 -22.11
C MET A 738 -6.48 -12.65 -22.83
N THR A 739 -7.69 -12.10 -23.00
CA THR A 739 -7.91 -10.93 -23.89
C THR A 739 -7.85 -9.57 -23.19
N GLY A 740 -7.67 -9.53 -21.87
CA GLY A 740 -7.33 -8.31 -21.12
C GLY A 740 -8.50 -7.54 -20.52
N SER A 741 -9.76 -7.91 -20.82
CA SER A 741 -10.96 -7.25 -20.30
C SER A 741 -11.39 -7.85 -18.94
N ILE A 742 -11.10 -7.14 -17.85
CA ILE A 742 -11.59 -7.46 -16.50
C ILE A 742 -12.96 -6.80 -16.32
N GLY A 743 -13.98 -7.57 -15.91
CA GLY A 743 -15.25 -6.99 -15.41
C GLY A 743 -16.37 -6.81 -16.43
N GLU A 744 -16.47 -7.66 -17.44
CA GLU A 744 -17.61 -7.68 -18.37
C GLU A 744 -18.95 -7.81 -17.61
N ILE A 745 -19.94 -7.01 -17.98
CA ILE A 745 -21.27 -6.94 -17.36
C ILE A 745 -22.21 -7.94 -18.07
N ILE A 746 -23.15 -8.52 -17.33
CA ILE A 746 -24.23 -9.33 -17.90
C ILE A 746 -25.28 -8.38 -18.47
N GLU A 747 -25.57 -8.49 -19.76
CA GLU A 747 -26.52 -7.62 -20.48
C GLU A 747 -27.98 -7.81 -20.00
N SER A 748 -28.29 -8.97 -19.43
CA SER A 748 -29.59 -9.25 -18.80
C SER A 748 -29.62 -8.71 -17.36
N PRO A 749 -30.39 -7.64 -17.07
CA PRO A 749 -30.51 -7.10 -15.73
C PRO A 749 -31.39 -7.99 -14.84
N ILE A 750 -31.29 -7.78 -13.53
CA ILE A 750 -32.27 -8.27 -12.55
C ILE A 750 -33.28 -7.14 -12.30
N THR A 751 -34.47 -7.26 -12.86
CA THR A 751 -35.56 -6.28 -12.72
C THR A 751 -36.28 -6.40 -11.38
N ALA A 752 -36.26 -7.60 -10.78
CA ALA A 752 -36.81 -7.84 -9.46
C ALA A 752 -36.01 -7.17 -8.33
N ASN A 753 -36.67 -6.95 -7.19
CA ASN A 753 -36.05 -6.49 -5.94
C ASN A 753 -36.23 -7.52 -4.80
N PHE A 754 -35.65 -7.26 -3.64
CA PHE A 754 -35.74 -8.21 -2.52
C PHE A 754 -37.15 -8.33 -1.91
N LYS A 755 -38.00 -7.30 -2.03
CA LYS A 755 -39.40 -7.37 -1.56
C LYS A 755 -40.25 -8.27 -2.45
N GLU A 756 -40.06 -8.20 -3.76
CA GLU A 756 -40.76 -9.04 -4.76
C GLU A 756 -40.24 -10.48 -4.77
N GLY A 757 -38.96 -10.67 -4.43
CA GLY A 757 -38.28 -11.97 -4.51
C GLY A 757 -37.55 -12.16 -5.84
N LEU A 758 -36.57 -13.07 -5.87
CA LEU A 758 -35.75 -13.34 -7.04
C LEU A 758 -36.09 -14.71 -7.63
N THR A 759 -36.12 -14.80 -8.96
CA THR A 759 -36.15 -16.11 -9.63
C THR A 759 -34.84 -16.87 -9.41
N VAL A 760 -34.86 -18.18 -9.66
CA VAL A 760 -33.65 -19.03 -9.52
C VAL A 760 -32.51 -18.53 -10.41
N LEU A 761 -32.82 -18.06 -11.63
CA LEU A 761 -31.82 -17.56 -12.58
C LEU A 761 -31.23 -16.23 -12.11
N GLU A 762 -32.06 -15.26 -11.70
CA GLU A 762 -31.60 -13.97 -11.17
C GLU A 762 -30.77 -14.15 -9.89
N TYR A 763 -31.22 -15.02 -8.99
CA TYR A 763 -30.46 -15.36 -7.80
C TYR A 763 -29.10 -15.96 -8.17
N PHE A 764 -29.07 -16.94 -9.08
CA PHE A 764 -27.85 -17.57 -9.56
C PHE A 764 -26.87 -16.55 -10.17
N ILE A 765 -27.34 -15.65 -11.03
CA ILE A 765 -26.56 -14.54 -11.60
C ILE A 765 -25.93 -13.70 -10.49
N SER A 766 -26.71 -13.34 -9.46
CA SER A 766 -26.21 -12.53 -8.34
C SER A 766 -25.12 -13.24 -7.51
N THR A 767 -25.17 -14.59 -7.43
CA THR A 767 -24.19 -15.36 -6.63
C THR A 767 -22.77 -15.26 -7.18
N HIS A 768 -22.61 -15.10 -8.50
CA HIS A 768 -21.30 -14.97 -9.13
C HIS A 768 -20.58 -13.69 -8.69
N GLY A 769 -21.29 -12.57 -8.73
CA GLY A 769 -20.80 -11.27 -8.27
C GLY A 769 -20.46 -11.27 -6.78
N ALA A 770 -21.39 -11.79 -5.96
CA ALA A 770 -21.20 -11.87 -4.50
C ALA A 770 -20.00 -12.75 -4.11
N ARG A 771 -19.87 -13.93 -4.73
CA ARG A 771 -18.74 -14.85 -4.46
C ARG A 771 -17.40 -14.25 -4.88
N LYS A 772 -17.35 -13.54 -6.02
CA LYS A 772 -16.15 -12.83 -6.45
C LYS A 772 -15.77 -11.72 -5.47
N GLY A 773 -16.73 -10.89 -5.04
CA GLY A 773 -16.50 -9.85 -4.03
C GLY A 773 -15.97 -10.41 -2.71
N LEU A 774 -16.56 -11.52 -2.22
CA LEU A 774 -16.07 -12.24 -1.03
C LEU A 774 -14.64 -12.76 -1.19
N ALA A 775 -14.35 -13.43 -2.31
CA ALA A 775 -13.04 -14.00 -2.57
C ALA A 775 -11.96 -12.91 -2.71
N ASP A 776 -12.26 -11.82 -3.43
CA ASP A 776 -11.36 -10.68 -3.59
C ASP A 776 -11.07 -10.01 -2.25
N THR A 777 -12.09 -9.85 -1.39
CA THR A 777 -11.92 -9.28 -0.05
C THR A 777 -10.96 -10.14 0.80
N ALA A 778 -11.15 -11.46 0.79
CA ALA A 778 -10.28 -12.39 1.54
C ALA A 778 -8.83 -12.42 1.01
N LEU A 779 -8.62 -12.28 -0.31
CA LEU A 779 -7.29 -12.36 -0.91
C LEU A 779 -6.54 -11.01 -0.88
N LYS A 780 -7.21 -9.91 -1.24
CA LYS A 780 -6.57 -8.58 -1.41
C LYS A 780 -6.23 -7.88 -0.10
N THR A 781 -6.87 -8.25 1.01
CA THR A 781 -6.53 -7.72 2.35
C THR A 781 -5.05 -7.97 2.70
N ALA A 782 -4.48 -9.11 2.28
CA ALA A 782 -3.08 -9.41 2.50
C ALA A 782 -2.13 -8.48 1.73
N ASP A 783 -2.52 -8.07 0.52
CA ASP A 783 -1.73 -7.18 -0.33
C ASP A 783 -1.69 -5.76 0.23
N ALA A 784 -2.82 -5.26 0.76
CA ALA A 784 -2.89 -3.94 1.42
C ALA A 784 -2.02 -3.89 2.69
N GLY A 785 -2.10 -4.92 3.53
CA GLY A 785 -1.24 -5.03 4.71
C GLY A 785 0.25 -5.16 4.35
N TYR A 786 0.57 -5.83 3.23
CA TYR A 786 1.94 -5.91 2.74
C TYR A 786 2.46 -4.57 2.22
N LEU A 787 1.64 -3.82 1.48
CA LEU A 787 1.97 -2.47 1.02
C LEU A 787 2.24 -1.55 2.20
N THR A 788 1.34 -1.54 3.20
CA THR A 788 1.49 -0.74 4.42
C THR A 788 2.83 -1.01 5.10
N ARG A 789 3.21 -2.29 5.24
CA ARG A 789 4.51 -2.64 5.82
C ARG A 789 5.68 -2.08 5.03
N ARG A 790 5.62 -2.15 3.70
CA ARG A 790 6.69 -1.61 2.84
C ARG A 790 6.79 -0.09 2.93
N LEU A 791 5.65 0.60 3.03
CA LEU A 791 5.62 2.04 3.24
C LEU A 791 6.28 2.41 4.59
N VAL A 792 5.96 1.67 5.66
CA VAL A 792 6.62 1.85 6.97
C VAL A 792 8.12 1.57 6.89
N ASP A 793 8.54 0.48 6.22
CA ASP A 793 9.96 0.13 6.06
C ASP A 793 10.77 1.26 5.39
N VAL A 794 10.14 2.03 4.49
CA VAL A 794 10.76 3.14 3.73
C VAL A 794 10.69 4.48 4.47
N ALA A 795 9.67 4.70 5.30
CA ALA A 795 9.39 6.00 5.92
C ALA A 795 9.66 6.06 7.43
N GLN A 796 10.01 4.95 8.10
CA GLN A 796 10.19 4.89 9.56
C GLN A 796 11.26 5.85 10.11
N ASP A 797 12.22 6.27 9.29
CA ASP A 797 13.31 7.20 9.64
C ASP A 797 12.91 8.68 9.52
N VAL A 798 11.75 8.97 8.92
CA VAL A 798 11.27 10.34 8.71
C VAL A 798 10.56 10.85 9.97
N THR A 799 11.25 11.74 10.68
CA THR A 799 10.78 12.42 11.90
C THR A 799 10.90 13.94 11.73
N ILE A 800 10.17 14.71 12.54
CA ILE A 800 10.38 16.15 12.64
C ILE A 800 11.63 16.41 13.49
N THR A 801 12.65 17.04 12.91
CA THR A 801 13.97 17.20 13.57
C THR A 801 14.28 18.64 13.97
N ILE A 802 13.77 19.62 13.20
CA ILE A 802 13.99 21.06 13.39
C ILE A 802 12.70 21.83 13.12
N GLU A 803 12.59 23.07 13.60
CA GLU A 803 11.40 23.90 13.37
C GLU A 803 11.32 24.41 11.92
N ASP A 804 12.41 25.00 11.43
CA ASP A 804 12.48 25.60 10.10
C ASP A 804 13.80 25.23 9.41
N CYS A 805 13.73 24.81 8.15
CA CYS A 805 14.91 24.57 7.32
C CYS A 805 15.37 25.81 6.53
N GLY A 806 14.62 26.92 6.57
CA GLY A 806 14.95 28.17 5.87
C GLY A 806 14.75 28.14 4.35
N THR A 807 14.14 27.09 3.81
CA THR A 807 13.94 26.98 2.35
C THR A 807 12.92 28.00 1.85
N ILE A 808 13.25 28.64 0.73
CA ILE A 808 12.36 29.53 -0.03
C ILE A 808 11.57 28.77 -1.12
N MET A 809 11.89 27.49 -1.35
CA MET A 809 11.23 26.69 -2.36
C MET A 809 9.85 26.22 -1.87
N GLY A 810 8.83 26.47 -2.70
CA GLY A 810 7.46 26.02 -2.47
C GLY A 810 6.88 25.20 -3.62
N LEU A 811 5.70 24.66 -3.39
CA LEU A 811 4.84 24.08 -4.43
C LEU A 811 3.69 25.04 -4.71
N ARG A 812 3.41 25.24 -5.99
CA ARG A 812 2.23 25.97 -6.44
C ARG A 812 1.03 25.04 -6.41
N ILE A 813 0.06 25.32 -5.56
CA ILE A 813 -1.17 24.53 -5.40
C ILE A 813 -2.35 25.31 -5.98
N SER A 814 -3.18 24.61 -6.73
CA SER A 814 -4.46 25.07 -7.26
C SER A 814 -5.54 24.01 -7.00
N ASP A 815 -6.78 24.30 -7.40
CA ASP A 815 -7.85 23.30 -7.48
C ASP A 815 -7.37 22.06 -8.24
N LEU A 816 -7.68 20.89 -7.69
CA LEU A 816 -7.51 19.63 -8.41
C LEU A 816 -8.76 19.42 -9.27
N LYS A 817 -8.62 19.60 -10.58
CA LYS A 817 -9.72 19.46 -11.54
C LYS A 817 -9.51 18.24 -12.44
N GLU A 818 -10.58 17.48 -12.70
CA GLU A 818 -10.63 16.51 -13.80
C GLU A 818 -11.54 17.10 -14.89
N GLY A 819 -10.92 17.63 -15.94
CA GLY A 819 -11.62 18.51 -16.89
C GLY A 819 -12.13 19.77 -16.17
N GLU A 820 -13.44 19.92 -16.10
CA GLU A 820 -14.14 21.06 -15.48
C GLU A 820 -14.84 20.69 -14.16
N GLU A 821 -14.64 19.47 -13.68
CA GLU A 821 -15.12 19.05 -12.36
C GLU A 821 -14.01 19.26 -11.33
N VAL A 822 -14.28 20.12 -10.35
CA VAL A 822 -13.37 20.34 -9.21
C VAL A 822 -13.50 19.12 -8.29
N ILE A 823 -12.50 18.25 -8.31
CA ILE A 823 -12.41 17.10 -7.41
C ILE A 823 -12.12 17.59 -5.99
N GLU A 824 -11.18 18.53 -5.86
CA GLU A 824 -10.80 19.10 -4.57
C GLU A 824 -10.48 20.59 -4.70
N PRO A 825 -11.16 21.46 -3.93
CA PRO A 825 -10.90 22.89 -3.96
C PRO A 825 -9.55 23.21 -3.32
N MET A 826 -8.90 24.27 -3.81
CA MET A 826 -7.61 24.76 -3.32
C MET A 826 -7.63 24.97 -1.81
N ARG A 827 -8.74 25.51 -1.26
CA ARG A 827 -8.99 25.71 0.17
C ARG A 827 -8.62 24.49 1.01
N ASP A 828 -9.11 23.31 0.65
CA ASP A 828 -8.91 22.08 1.43
C ASP A 828 -7.46 21.55 1.29
N ARG A 829 -6.78 21.87 0.18
CA ARG A 829 -5.39 21.46 -0.08
C ARG A 829 -4.36 22.32 0.66
N ILE A 830 -4.62 23.63 0.78
CA ILE A 830 -3.75 24.58 1.47
C ILE A 830 -3.96 24.58 2.99
N LEU A 831 -5.09 24.08 3.48
CA LEU A 831 -5.42 24.07 4.90
C LEU A 831 -4.36 23.34 5.74
N GLY A 832 -3.86 24.02 6.77
CA GLY A 832 -2.83 23.49 7.66
C GLY A 832 -1.45 23.36 7.02
N ARG A 833 -1.21 24.04 5.90
CA ARG A 833 0.11 24.23 5.28
C ARG A 833 0.66 25.60 5.64
N VAL A 834 1.95 25.81 5.37
CA VAL A 834 2.62 27.08 5.62
C VAL A 834 2.81 27.80 4.28
N ALA A 835 2.49 29.08 4.21
CA ALA A 835 2.71 29.89 3.01
C ALA A 835 4.22 29.99 2.72
N ALA A 836 4.63 29.83 1.47
CA ALA A 836 6.03 30.04 1.07
C ALA A 836 6.32 31.49 0.70
N GLU A 837 5.30 32.22 0.21
CA GLU A 837 5.35 33.62 -0.20
C GLU A 837 4.16 34.38 0.39
N ASP A 838 4.24 35.70 0.39
CA ASP A 838 3.12 36.57 0.78
C ASP A 838 1.98 36.45 -0.24
N VAL A 839 0.75 36.29 0.27
CA VAL A 839 -0.44 36.19 -0.59
C VAL A 839 -1.27 37.45 -0.46
N PHE A 840 -1.47 38.14 -1.58
CA PHE A 840 -2.20 39.41 -1.65
C PHE A 840 -3.62 39.19 -2.17
N ASN A 841 -4.55 40.02 -1.71
CA ASN A 841 -5.88 40.12 -2.31
C ASN A 841 -5.79 40.87 -3.65
N PRO A 842 -6.21 40.28 -4.79
CA PRO A 842 -6.11 40.94 -6.10
C PRO A 842 -6.88 42.26 -6.22
N GLU A 843 -7.94 42.44 -5.42
CA GLU A 843 -8.80 43.64 -5.51
C GLU A 843 -8.34 44.77 -4.58
N THR A 844 -7.86 44.43 -3.38
CA THR A 844 -7.52 45.43 -2.34
C THR A 844 -6.02 45.63 -2.13
N ASP A 845 -5.17 44.77 -2.73
CA ASP A 845 -3.71 44.74 -2.54
C ASP A 845 -3.28 44.51 -1.07
N GLU A 846 -4.19 44.04 -0.21
CA GLU A 846 -3.90 43.72 1.18
C GLU A 846 -3.31 42.32 1.32
N ILE A 847 -2.33 42.17 2.22
CA ILE A 847 -1.76 40.87 2.56
C ILE A 847 -2.79 40.02 3.33
N ILE A 848 -3.13 38.86 2.78
CA ILE A 848 -4.01 37.88 3.42
C ILE A 848 -3.21 36.99 4.38
N VAL A 849 -2.02 36.54 3.96
CA VAL A 849 -1.11 35.71 4.75
C VAL A 849 0.35 36.03 4.41
N GLU A 850 1.20 36.11 5.43
CA GLU A 850 2.64 36.35 5.29
C GLU A 850 3.42 35.06 5.03
N ALA A 851 4.57 35.17 4.37
CA ALA A 851 5.49 34.07 4.14
C ALA A 851 5.94 33.43 5.46
N GLY A 852 5.83 32.11 5.56
CA GLY A 852 6.17 31.35 6.76
C GLY A 852 5.05 31.26 7.80
N GLN A 853 3.89 31.88 7.57
CA GLN A 853 2.71 31.75 8.42
C GLN A 853 1.89 30.48 8.09
N LEU A 854 1.30 29.86 9.11
CA LEU A 854 0.39 28.73 8.96
C LEU A 854 -0.96 29.21 8.41
N ILE A 855 -1.44 28.55 7.37
CA ILE A 855 -2.77 28.76 6.78
C ILE A 855 -3.79 27.99 7.62
N ASP A 856 -4.58 28.72 8.40
CA ASP A 856 -5.75 28.19 9.12
C ASP A 856 -7.02 28.23 8.25
N GLU A 857 -8.16 27.81 8.81
CA GLU A 857 -9.43 27.79 8.10
C GLU A 857 -9.87 29.19 7.65
N ASP A 858 -9.69 30.20 8.50
CA ASP A 858 -10.17 31.56 8.24
C ASP A 858 -9.34 32.24 7.14
N ILE A 859 -8.02 32.03 7.16
CA ILE A 859 -7.10 32.44 6.09
C ILE A 859 -7.43 31.69 4.80
N ALA A 860 -7.66 30.37 4.85
CA ALA A 860 -8.02 29.59 3.66
C ALA A 860 -9.33 30.06 3.04
N ASP A 861 -10.34 30.42 3.85
CA ASP A 861 -11.60 31.01 3.41
C ASP A 861 -11.39 32.38 2.76
N ARG A 862 -10.56 33.25 3.36
CA ARG A 862 -10.20 34.56 2.77
C ARG A 862 -9.51 34.41 1.41
N ILE A 863 -8.57 33.47 1.29
CA ILE A 863 -7.87 33.17 0.02
C ILE A 863 -8.87 32.69 -1.03
N SER A 864 -9.75 31.77 -0.66
CA SER A 864 -10.75 31.21 -1.58
C SER A 864 -11.75 32.27 -2.05
N ASN A 865 -12.20 33.16 -1.15
CA ASN A 865 -13.16 34.21 -1.46
C ASN A 865 -12.54 35.35 -2.28
N ALA A 866 -11.22 35.57 -2.18
CA ALA A 866 -10.49 36.56 -2.97
C ALA A 866 -10.31 36.15 -4.46
N GLY A 867 -10.76 34.95 -4.86
CA GLY A 867 -10.68 34.50 -6.25
C GLY A 867 -9.26 34.16 -6.72
N ILE A 868 -8.36 33.83 -5.79
CA ILE A 868 -6.97 33.50 -6.09
C ILE A 868 -6.90 32.09 -6.73
N GLU A 869 -6.30 31.99 -7.91
CA GLU A 869 -6.24 30.72 -8.65
C GLU A 869 -5.21 29.71 -8.09
N SER A 870 -4.14 30.21 -7.49
CA SER A 870 -3.06 29.36 -6.98
C SER A 870 -2.24 30.03 -5.89
N VAL A 871 -1.77 29.24 -4.92
CA VAL A 871 -0.94 29.70 -3.80
C VAL A 871 0.35 28.89 -3.71
N TYR A 872 1.47 29.55 -3.39
CA TYR A 872 2.74 28.91 -3.08
C TYR A 872 2.79 28.48 -1.61
N ILE A 873 2.89 27.17 -1.38
CA ILE A 873 3.01 26.59 -0.03
C ILE A 873 4.35 25.90 0.15
N ARG A 874 4.81 25.82 1.40
CA ARG A 874 5.91 24.94 1.78
C ARG A 874 5.43 23.48 1.76
N SER A 875 6.30 22.60 1.28
CA SER A 875 6.02 21.17 1.19
C SER A 875 7.17 20.36 1.77
N VAL A 876 6.85 19.12 2.14
CA VAL A 876 7.85 18.12 2.51
C VAL A 876 8.78 17.81 1.33
N LEU A 877 8.28 17.92 0.10
CA LEU A 877 9.05 17.65 -1.13
C LEU A 877 10.22 18.63 -1.31
N THR A 878 10.03 19.91 -0.95
CA THR A 878 11.05 20.97 -1.06
C THR A 878 11.87 21.16 0.22
N CYS A 879 11.71 20.29 1.21
CA CYS A 879 12.37 20.44 2.51
C CYS A 879 13.87 20.11 2.48
N GLU A 880 14.69 21.10 2.85
CA GLU A 880 16.16 21.03 2.88
C GLU A 880 16.72 20.60 4.26
N ALA A 881 15.89 20.06 5.15
CA ALA A 881 16.37 19.53 6.42
C ALA A 881 17.35 18.35 6.18
N PRO A 882 18.53 18.32 6.83
CA PRO A 882 19.56 17.32 6.57
C PRO A 882 19.17 15.91 7.02
N LEU A 883 18.35 15.82 8.07
CA LEU A 883 17.78 14.57 8.59
C LEU A 883 16.29 14.82 8.83
N GLY A 884 15.43 13.89 8.41
CA GLY A 884 13.99 14.03 8.59
C GLY A 884 13.42 15.25 7.85
N VAL A 885 12.42 15.91 8.44
CA VAL A 885 11.69 17.06 7.86
C VAL A 885 11.62 18.18 8.91
N CYS A 886 11.51 19.44 8.48
CA CYS A 886 11.25 20.54 9.41
C CYS A 886 9.75 20.74 9.69
N ALA A 887 9.40 21.31 10.84
CA ALA A 887 8.01 21.53 11.22
C ALA A 887 7.27 22.41 10.19
N LYS A 888 7.88 23.50 9.70
CA LYS A 888 7.24 24.41 8.72
C LYS A 888 6.94 23.79 7.36
N CYS A 889 7.79 22.90 6.85
CA CYS A 889 7.52 22.20 5.58
C CYS A 889 6.39 21.16 5.71
N TYR A 890 6.16 20.62 6.91
CA TYR A 890 5.04 19.70 7.17
C TYR A 890 3.74 20.44 7.53
N GLY A 891 3.84 21.52 8.30
CA GLY A 891 2.75 22.33 8.79
C GLY A 891 2.02 21.70 9.98
N ARG A 892 0.68 21.74 9.94
CA ARG A 892 -0.21 21.27 11.00
C ARG A 892 -0.19 19.74 11.14
N ASN A 893 -0.07 19.25 12.38
CA ASN A 893 -0.39 17.88 12.75
C ASN A 893 -1.92 17.70 12.75
N LEU A 894 -2.40 16.84 11.86
CA LEU A 894 -3.83 16.60 11.66
C LEU A 894 -4.49 15.88 12.83
N ALA A 895 -3.72 15.17 13.66
CA ALA A 895 -4.27 14.47 14.83
C ALA A 895 -4.56 15.41 16.02
N THR A 896 -3.79 16.50 16.16
CA THR A 896 -3.91 17.45 17.28
C THR A 896 -4.49 18.80 16.87
N GLY A 897 -4.54 19.07 15.57
CA GLY A 897 -4.99 20.35 15.04
C GLY A 897 -4.03 21.51 15.33
N LYS A 898 -2.78 21.25 15.70
CA LYS A 898 -1.75 22.27 15.99
C LYS A 898 -0.54 22.11 15.07
N MET A 899 0.41 23.06 15.13
CA MET A 899 1.71 22.88 14.48
C MET A 899 2.37 21.59 14.97
N VAL A 900 3.07 20.88 14.08
CA VAL A 900 3.72 19.61 14.46
C VAL A 900 4.89 19.82 15.42
N ASP A 901 4.98 18.96 16.44
CA ASP A 901 6.05 19.00 17.44
C ASP A 901 7.32 18.31 16.95
N ILE A 902 8.47 18.73 17.49
CA ILE A 902 9.77 18.09 17.23
C ILE A 902 9.77 16.70 17.86
N GLY A 903 10.20 15.70 17.09
CA GLY A 903 10.22 14.29 17.47
C GLY A 903 9.03 13.48 16.95
N GLU A 904 8.01 14.11 16.36
CA GLU A 904 6.86 13.38 15.80
C GLU A 904 7.29 12.49 14.63
N ALA A 905 6.87 11.22 14.68
CA ALA A 905 7.20 10.20 13.67
C ALA A 905 6.27 10.29 12.44
N VAL A 906 6.34 11.41 11.72
CA VAL A 906 5.47 11.73 10.58
C VAL A 906 5.54 10.70 9.45
N GLY A 907 6.68 10.02 9.26
CA GLY A 907 6.80 8.95 8.26
C GLY A 907 5.97 7.71 8.56
N ILE A 908 5.89 7.30 9.83
CA ILE A 908 5.03 6.19 10.26
C ILE A 908 3.55 6.62 10.14
N MET A 909 3.23 7.84 10.56
CA MET A 909 1.87 8.38 10.42
C MET A 909 1.41 8.42 8.96
N ALA A 910 2.29 8.85 8.05
CA ALA A 910 2.01 8.88 6.62
C ALA A 910 1.76 7.47 6.05
N ALA A 911 2.65 6.52 6.36
CA ALA A 911 2.51 5.14 5.91
C ALA A 911 1.21 4.48 6.39
N GLN A 912 0.81 4.74 7.64
CA GLN A 912 -0.47 4.26 8.19
C GLN A 912 -1.67 4.96 7.55
N SER A 913 -1.60 6.28 7.36
CA SER A 913 -2.68 7.08 6.77
C SER A 913 -2.95 6.74 5.30
N ILE A 914 -1.99 6.12 4.61
CA ILE A 914 -2.14 5.57 3.26
C ILE A 914 -2.59 4.10 3.32
N GLY A 915 -1.96 3.30 4.19
CA GLY A 915 -2.17 1.86 4.26
C GLY A 915 -3.51 1.41 4.83
N GLU A 916 -4.00 2.10 5.87
CA GLU A 916 -5.28 1.79 6.52
C GLU A 916 -6.45 2.00 5.54
N PRO A 917 -6.59 3.16 4.88
CA PRO A 917 -7.65 3.31 3.90
C PRO A 917 -7.46 2.40 2.69
N GLY A 918 -6.21 2.12 2.27
CA GLY A 918 -5.93 1.15 1.21
C GLY A 918 -6.49 -0.26 1.50
N THR A 919 -6.52 -0.66 2.78
CA THR A 919 -7.18 -1.90 3.21
C THR A 919 -8.70 -1.75 3.16
N GLN A 920 -9.24 -0.61 3.60
CA GLN A 920 -10.67 -0.32 3.50
C GLN A 920 -11.19 -0.31 2.05
N LEU A 921 -10.40 0.15 1.07
CA LEU A 921 -10.76 0.11 -0.35
C LEU A 921 -11.08 -1.32 -0.81
N THR A 922 -10.27 -2.29 -0.36
CA THR A 922 -10.50 -3.70 -0.70
C THR A 922 -11.73 -4.27 0.01
N LEU A 923 -12.03 -3.80 1.23
CA LEU A 923 -13.21 -4.22 2.00
C LEU A 923 -14.52 -3.60 1.49
N ARG A 924 -14.53 -2.31 1.07
CA ARG A 924 -15.74 -1.65 0.52
C ARG A 924 -16.26 -2.31 -0.75
N THR A 925 -15.40 -2.99 -1.48
CA THR A 925 -15.75 -3.83 -2.63
C THR A 925 -16.78 -4.91 -2.26
N PHE A 926 -16.83 -5.35 -0.99
CA PHE A 926 -17.82 -6.31 -0.51
C PHE A 926 -19.27 -5.79 -0.59
N HIS A 927 -19.50 -4.52 -0.24
CA HIS A 927 -20.85 -3.94 -0.20
C HIS A 927 -21.40 -3.60 -1.59
N ILE A 928 -20.52 -3.37 -2.55
CA ILE A 928 -20.84 -3.12 -3.96
C ILE A 928 -20.75 -4.43 -4.77
N GLY A 929 -20.22 -5.48 -4.16
CA GLY A 929 -19.80 -6.75 -4.76
C GLY A 929 -20.94 -7.46 -5.49
N GLY A 930 -21.09 -7.16 -6.77
CA GLY A 930 -22.02 -7.81 -7.67
C GLY A 930 -22.69 -6.82 -8.60
N THR A 931 -23.10 -5.65 -8.12
CA THR A 931 -23.75 -4.62 -8.93
C THR A 931 -22.71 -3.79 -9.67
N ALA A 932 -22.84 -3.70 -10.99
CA ALA A 932 -21.97 -2.88 -11.81
C ALA A 932 -22.57 -1.48 -11.94
N SER A 933 -21.92 -0.48 -11.35
CA SER A 933 -22.27 0.93 -11.53
C SER A 933 -21.25 1.55 -12.48
N ARG A 934 -21.60 1.71 -13.75
CA ARG A 934 -20.81 2.51 -14.69
C ARG A 934 -21.17 3.98 -14.43
N ILE A 935 -20.17 4.85 -14.30
CA ILE A 935 -20.42 6.29 -14.48
C ILE A 935 -20.78 6.45 -15.95
N ALA A 936 -22.01 6.86 -16.24
CA ALA A 936 -22.46 7.07 -17.61
C ALA A 936 -21.48 8.04 -18.29
N ALA A 937 -20.87 7.62 -19.40
CA ALA A 937 -20.04 8.52 -20.17
C ALA A 937 -20.94 9.62 -20.73
N GLN A 938 -20.69 10.87 -20.35
CA GLN A 938 -21.43 11.99 -20.91
C GLN A 938 -21.12 12.06 -22.41
N SER A 939 -22.16 11.95 -23.24
CA SER A 939 -22.07 12.10 -24.70
C SER A 939 -22.27 13.55 -25.15
N GLN A 940 -22.53 14.46 -24.21
CA GLN A 940 -22.75 15.88 -24.44
C GLN A 940 -22.18 16.72 -23.30
N VAL A 941 -21.57 17.86 -23.65
CA VAL A 941 -21.14 18.88 -22.68
C VAL A 941 -22.17 20.01 -22.68
N VAL A 942 -22.57 20.44 -21.49
CA VAL A 942 -23.46 21.60 -21.29
C VAL A 942 -22.71 22.74 -20.61
N ALA A 943 -23.07 23.98 -20.92
CA ALA A 943 -22.57 25.17 -20.26
C ALA A 943 -23.04 25.19 -18.79
N LYS A 944 -22.12 25.30 -17.84
CA LYS A 944 -22.44 25.41 -16.40
C LYS A 944 -22.74 26.84 -15.94
N THR A 945 -22.37 27.82 -16.75
CA THR A 945 -22.50 29.24 -16.47
C THR A 945 -22.80 29.97 -17.76
N ALA A 946 -23.60 31.04 -17.69
CA ALA A 946 -23.85 31.90 -18.82
C ALA A 946 -22.58 32.68 -19.21
N GLY A 947 -22.40 32.95 -20.50
CA GLY A 947 -21.25 33.71 -21.00
C GLY A 947 -21.12 33.65 -22.52
N VAL A 948 -20.02 34.18 -23.05
CA VAL A 948 -19.72 34.19 -24.49
C VAL A 948 -18.73 33.10 -24.84
N VAL A 949 -19.07 32.28 -25.83
CA VAL A 949 -18.21 31.21 -26.35
C VAL A 949 -17.06 31.79 -27.15
N LYS A 950 -15.84 31.33 -26.90
CA LYS A 950 -14.64 31.64 -27.69
C LYS A 950 -13.89 30.38 -28.08
N TYR A 951 -13.64 30.21 -29.37
CA TYR A 951 -12.88 29.09 -29.90
C TYR A 951 -11.38 29.37 -29.83
N GLU A 952 -10.63 28.39 -29.36
CA GLU A 952 -9.17 28.39 -29.35
C GLU A 952 -8.69 27.11 -30.02
N ASN A 953 -7.96 27.23 -31.13
CA ASN A 953 -7.44 26.09 -31.90
C ASN A 953 -8.51 25.10 -32.43
N VAL A 954 -9.79 25.49 -32.51
CA VAL A 954 -10.85 24.67 -33.12
C VAL A 954 -10.89 24.92 -34.63
N ARG A 955 -10.80 23.85 -35.44
CA ARG A 955 -11.07 23.90 -36.88
C ARG A 955 -12.40 23.20 -37.14
N ILE A 956 -13.30 23.85 -37.87
CA ILE A 956 -14.65 23.35 -38.13
C ILE A 956 -14.75 22.87 -39.58
N ILE A 957 -15.37 21.70 -39.77
CA ILE A 957 -15.85 21.22 -41.07
C ILE A 957 -17.39 21.26 -41.02
N LYS A 958 -18.01 21.90 -42.01
CA LYS A 958 -19.47 21.90 -42.16
C LYS A 958 -19.88 20.78 -43.12
N GLN A 959 -20.77 19.90 -42.68
CA GLN A 959 -21.40 18.89 -43.54
C GLN A 959 -22.54 19.51 -44.37
N GLU A 960 -22.98 18.81 -45.42
CA GLU A 960 -24.08 19.25 -46.30
C GLU A 960 -25.43 19.38 -45.57
N ASP A 961 -25.59 18.71 -44.44
CA ASP A 961 -26.77 18.78 -43.56
C ASP A 961 -26.75 19.97 -42.58
N GLY A 962 -25.71 20.79 -42.61
CA GLY A 962 -25.53 21.96 -41.76
C GLY A 962 -24.89 21.67 -40.39
N THR A 963 -24.52 20.42 -40.09
CA THR A 963 -23.80 20.10 -38.85
C THR A 963 -22.34 20.55 -38.89
N SER A 964 -21.85 21.07 -37.76
CA SER A 964 -20.47 21.56 -37.60
C SER A 964 -19.65 20.56 -36.81
N ILE A 965 -18.58 20.02 -37.40
CA ILE A 965 -17.74 18.98 -36.81
C ILE A 965 -16.34 19.53 -36.51
N SER A 966 -15.80 19.23 -35.33
CA SER A 966 -14.42 19.55 -34.96
C SER A 966 -13.42 18.66 -35.69
N ALA A 967 -12.51 19.28 -36.45
CA ALA A 967 -11.49 18.62 -37.26
C ALA A 967 -10.07 18.67 -36.66
N ARG A 968 -9.91 19.24 -35.45
CA ARG A 968 -8.61 19.35 -34.78
C ARG A 968 -8.65 18.68 -33.41
N ARG A 969 -7.57 17.96 -33.05
CA ARG A 969 -7.48 17.21 -31.78
C ARG A 969 -7.24 18.08 -30.54
N ASN A 970 -6.72 19.31 -30.71
CA ASN A 970 -6.37 20.24 -29.63
C ASN A 970 -7.29 21.48 -29.56
N GLY A 971 -8.53 21.37 -30.04
CA GLY A 971 -9.50 22.46 -29.98
C GLY A 971 -10.02 22.68 -28.56
N ARG A 972 -10.25 23.95 -28.19
CA ARG A 972 -10.82 24.35 -26.90
C ARG A 972 -11.95 25.35 -27.08
N ILE A 973 -12.98 25.22 -26.25
CA ILE A 973 -14.10 26.14 -26.12
C ILE A 973 -13.99 26.81 -24.75
N LYS A 974 -13.71 28.11 -24.76
CA LYS A 974 -13.70 28.95 -23.55
C LYS A 974 -15.05 29.64 -23.42
N ILE A 975 -15.60 29.71 -22.21
CA ILE A 975 -16.71 30.60 -21.87
C ILE A 975 -16.13 31.81 -21.15
N ILE A 976 -16.45 32.99 -21.65
CA ILE A 976 -15.93 34.26 -21.15
C ILE A 976 -17.09 35.05 -20.50
N ASP A 977 -16.84 35.65 -19.33
CA ASP A 977 -17.81 36.55 -18.68
C ASP A 977 -17.78 37.98 -19.27
N GLU A 978 -18.62 38.85 -18.73
CA GLU A 978 -18.70 40.27 -19.08
C GLU A 978 -17.39 41.04 -18.77
N ASN A 979 -16.52 40.52 -17.89
CA ASN A 979 -15.23 41.09 -17.51
C ASN A 979 -14.05 40.54 -18.33
N ASN A 980 -14.33 39.80 -19.41
CA ASN A 980 -13.35 39.17 -20.27
C ASN A 980 -12.50 38.07 -19.57
N ARG A 981 -12.97 37.55 -18.43
CA ARG A 981 -12.34 36.46 -17.68
C ARG A 981 -12.86 35.12 -18.22
N VAL A 982 -11.96 34.14 -18.34
CA VAL A 982 -12.34 32.78 -18.76
C VAL A 982 -12.97 32.05 -17.58
N VAL A 983 -14.28 31.81 -17.65
CA VAL A 983 -15.07 31.17 -16.59
C VAL A 983 -15.02 29.64 -16.69
N ALA A 984 -14.97 29.12 -17.92
CA ALA A 984 -14.89 27.68 -18.18
C ALA A 984 -14.07 27.41 -19.45
N ASN A 985 -13.38 26.27 -19.53
CA ASN A 985 -12.50 25.91 -20.63
C ASN A 985 -12.62 24.41 -21.00
N PHE A 986 -13.44 24.11 -22.00
CA PHE A 986 -13.70 22.75 -22.43
C PHE A 986 -12.75 22.32 -23.56
N VAL A 987 -12.12 21.16 -23.41
CA VAL A 987 -11.37 20.53 -24.51
C VAL A 987 -12.39 19.86 -25.45
N VAL A 988 -12.34 20.21 -26.73
CA VAL A 988 -13.22 19.67 -27.77
C VAL A 988 -12.58 18.43 -28.40
N PRO A 989 -13.19 17.25 -28.29
CA PRO A 989 -12.69 16.05 -28.95
C PRO A 989 -12.72 16.18 -30.49
N TYR A 990 -11.75 15.56 -31.16
CA TYR A 990 -11.80 15.40 -32.61
C TYR A 990 -13.04 14.58 -33.02
N GLY A 991 -13.77 15.09 -34.02
CA GLY A 991 -15.03 14.53 -34.49
C GLY A 991 -16.25 14.86 -33.63
N ALA A 992 -16.12 15.73 -32.62
CA ALA A 992 -17.27 16.25 -31.89
C ALA A 992 -18.15 17.14 -32.77
N ILE A 993 -19.46 16.97 -32.64
CA ILE A 993 -20.50 17.79 -33.28
C ILE A 993 -20.72 19.01 -32.39
N LEU A 994 -20.33 20.19 -32.89
CA LEU A 994 -20.50 21.47 -32.22
C LEU A 994 -21.95 21.96 -32.41
N THR A 995 -22.60 22.34 -31.31
CA THR A 995 -23.97 22.89 -31.31
C THR A 995 -24.00 24.40 -31.09
N VAL A 996 -22.85 25.02 -30.83
CA VAL A 996 -22.69 26.47 -30.66
C VAL A 996 -21.70 27.03 -31.70
N GLU A 997 -21.73 28.34 -31.91
CA GLU A 997 -20.80 29.07 -32.78
C GLU A 997 -19.81 29.95 -31.99
N ASP A 998 -18.69 30.31 -32.62
CA ASP A 998 -17.69 31.22 -32.01
C ASP A 998 -18.29 32.62 -31.82
N GLY A 999 -18.19 33.18 -30.62
CA GLY A 999 -18.81 34.45 -30.23
C GLY A 999 -20.28 34.37 -29.82
N GLN A 1000 -20.89 33.17 -29.80
CA GLN A 1000 -22.28 32.99 -29.36
C GLN A 1000 -22.43 33.16 -27.84
N ALA A 1001 -23.46 33.89 -27.41
CA ALA A 1001 -23.88 33.91 -26.00
C ALA A 1001 -24.62 32.60 -25.65
N VAL A 1002 -24.22 31.96 -24.55
CA VAL A 1002 -24.82 30.70 -24.06
C VAL A 1002 -25.42 30.89 -22.67
N GLU A 1003 -26.54 30.21 -22.43
CA GLU A 1003 -27.19 30.13 -21.11
C GLU A 1003 -26.75 28.88 -20.35
N GLU A 1004 -26.92 28.89 -19.02
CA GLU A 1004 -26.70 27.72 -18.18
C GLU A 1004 -27.58 26.54 -18.62
N GLY A 1005 -26.98 25.37 -18.83
CA GLY A 1005 -27.64 24.16 -19.32
C GLY A 1005 -27.64 23.98 -20.83
N GLN A 1006 -27.23 24.97 -21.62
CA GLN A 1006 -27.19 24.85 -23.09
C GLN A 1006 -26.08 23.87 -23.53
N VAL A 1007 -26.39 22.99 -24.48
CA VAL A 1007 -25.41 22.03 -25.02
C VAL A 1007 -24.38 22.75 -25.88
N LEU A 1008 -23.09 22.55 -25.58
CA LEU A 1008 -21.96 23.10 -26.31
C LEU A 1008 -21.55 22.21 -27.48
N PHE A 1009 -21.38 20.90 -27.22
CA PHE A 1009 -21.06 19.92 -28.24
C PHE A 1009 -21.43 18.50 -27.81
N ARG A 1010 -21.54 17.61 -28.80
CA ARG A 1010 -21.85 16.18 -28.65
C ARG A 1010 -20.77 15.31 -29.28
N TRP A 1011 -20.51 14.14 -28.72
CA TRP A 1011 -19.57 13.17 -29.31
C TRP A 1011 -19.92 11.75 -28.89
N ASP A 1012 -19.36 10.77 -29.60
CA ASP A 1012 -19.40 9.38 -29.18
C ASP A 1012 -18.21 9.10 -28.23
N PRO A 1013 -18.46 8.79 -26.94
CA PRO A 1013 -17.38 8.47 -26.01
C PRO A 1013 -16.78 7.08 -26.25
N TYR A 1014 -17.47 6.19 -26.97
CA TYR A 1014 -17.12 4.78 -27.14
C TYR A 1014 -16.31 4.50 -28.40
N SER A 1015 -16.33 5.41 -29.37
CA SER A 1015 -15.56 5.26 -30.60
C SER A 1015 -14.74 6.53 -30.89
N ALA A 1016 -13.47 6.35 -31.21
CA ALA A 1016 -12.68 7.37 -31.87
C ALA A 1016 -12.87 7.22 -33.38
N THR A 1017 -13.21 8.29 -34.07
CA THR A 1017 -13.35 8.28 -35.52
C THR A 1017 -12.12 8.89 -36.18
N ILE A 1018 -11.79 8.42 -37.38
CA ILE A 1018 -10.92 9.14 -38.32
C ILE A 1018 -11.85 9.73 -39.38
N LEU A 1019 -11.85 11.04 -39.52
CA LEU A 1019 -12.70 11.77 -40.46
C LEU A 1019 -11.90 12.18 -41.69
N CYS A 1020 -12.57 12.24 -42.83
CA CYS A 1020 -12.02 12.81 -44.05
C CYS A 1020 -12.02 14.34 -43.95
N THR A 1021 -10.89 15.02 -44.17
CA THR A 1021 -10.87 16.50 -44.12
C THR A 1021 -11.08 17.15 -45.49
N HIS A 1022 -10.89 16.39 -46.58
CA HIS A 1022 -11.04 16.83 -47.96
C HIS A 1022 -12.03 15.93 -48.72
N THR A 1023 -12.80 16.49 -49.65
CA THR A 1023 -13.64 15.69 -50.56
C THR A 1023 -12.77 15.06 -51.64
N GLY A 1024 -12.92 13.75 -51.86
CA GLY A 1024 -12.09 13.01 -52.82
C GLY A 1024 -12.44 11.53 -52.89
N ARG A 1025 -11.55 10.74 -53.51
CA ARG A 1025 -11.70 9.29 -53.65
C ARG A 1025 -10.75 8.56 -52.69
N VAL A 1026 -11.27 7.55 -52.02
CA VAL A 1026 -10.50 6.68 -51.11
C VAL A 1026 -9.61 5.73 -51.92
N LYS A 1027 -8.33 5.63 -51.55
CA LYS A 1027 -7.36 4.66 -52.07
C LYS A 1027 -6.71 3.93 -50.91
N PHE A 1028 -6.76 2.60 -50.93
CA PHE A 1028 -6.12 1.76 -49.92
C PHE A 1028 -4.64 1.52 -50.26
N GLU A 1029 -3.75 1.75 -49.29
CA GLU A 1029 -2.34 1.40 -49.39
C GLU A 1029 -1.96 0.49 -48.22
N ASP A 1030 -1.25 -0.61 -48.52
CA ASP A 1030 -0.86 -1.65 -47.56
C ASP A 1030 -2.03 -2.31 -46.79
N ILE A 1031 -3.27 -2.21 -47.28
CA ILE A 1031 -4.47 -2.88 -46.76
C ILE A 1031 -4.74 -4.13 -47.61
N VAL A 1032 -4.25 -5.29 -47.14
CA VAL A 1032 -4.29 -6.58 -47.83
C VAL A 1032 -5.03 -7.61 -46.97
N GLU A 1033 -5.96 -8.31 -47.61
CA GLU A 1033 -6.84 -9.28 -46.95
C GLU A 1033 -6.04 -10.44 -46.35
N ASN A 1034 -6.38 -10.84 -45.12
CA ASN A 1034 -5.71 -11.85 -44.29
C ASN A 1034 -4.24 -11.56 -43.93
N VAL A 1035 -3.71 -10.39 -44.30
CA VAL A 1035 -2.32 -9.98 -43.99
C VAL A 1035 -2.29 -8.75 -43.10
N THR A 1036 -3.01 -7.68 -43.44
CA THR A 1036 -3.11 -6.44 -42.65
C THR A 1036 -4.55 -6.09 -42.27
N TYR A 1037 -5.56 -6.67 -42.92
CA TYR A 1037 -6.94 -6.66 -42.44
C TYR A 1037 -7.58 -8.04 -42.60
N LYS A 1038 -8.61 -8.33 -41.80
CA LYS A 1038 -9.42 -9.54 -41.92
C LYS A 1038 -10.89 -9.16 -41.99
N GLU A 1039 -11.65 -9.89 -42.80
CA GLU A 1039 -13.12 -9.86 -42.71
C GLU A 1039 -13.55 -10.73 -41.52
N GLU A 1040 -14.00 -10.09 -40.45
CA GLU A 1040 -14.68 -10.78 -39.36
C GLU A 1040 -16.15 -10.89 -39.73
N LEU A 1041 -16.64 -12.13 -39.77
CA LEU A 1041 -18.04 -12.41 -39.92
C LEU A 1041 -18.67 -12.26 -38.55
N ASP A 1042 -19.59 -11.31 -38.42
CA ASP A 1042 -20.44 -11.25 -37.26
C ASP A 1042 -21.41 -12.44 -37.31
N GLU A 1043 -21.25 -13.40 -36.39
CA GLU A 1043 -21.98 -14.67 -36.35
C GLU A 1043 -23.51 -14.48 -36.28
N THR A 1044 -23.97 -13.31 -35.83
CA THR A 1044 -25.38 -12.99 -35.58
C THR A 1044 -26.04 -12.25 -36.75
N THR A 1045 -25.35 -11.30 -37.38
CA THR A 1045 -25.90 -10.48 -38.47
C THR A 1045 -25.55 -11.00 -39.86
N GLY A 1046 -24.55 -11.89 -39.96
CA GLY A 1046 -24.03 -12.40 -41.24
C GLY A 1046 -23.28 -11.34 -42.06
N LEU A 1047 -23.10 -10.13 -41.52
CA LEU A 1047 -22.38 -9.04 -42.17
C LEU A 1047 -20.87 -9.20 -41.94
N ARG A 1048 -20.09 -8.87 -42.97
CA ARG A 1048 -18.63 -8.91 -42.92
C ARG A 1048 -18.10 -7.53 -42.57
N GLN A 1049 -17.46 -7.42 -41.41
CA GLN A 1049 -16.77 -6.21 -40.99
C GLN A 1049 -15.28 -6.34 -41.27
N ARG A 1050 -14.66 -5.28 -41.80
CA ARG A 1050 -13.23 -5.26 -42.13
C ARG A 1050 -12.46 -4.68 -40.96
N VAL A 1051 -11.69 -5.52 -40.28
CA VAL A 1051 -10.91 -5.15 -39.09
C VAL A 1051 -9.42 -5.18 -39.44
N ILE A 1052 -8.70 -4.11 -39.11
CA ILE A 1052 -7.25 -4.08 -39.24
C ILE A 1052 -6.62 -5.03 -38.22
N ILE A 1053 -5.80 -5.96 -38.67
CA ILE A 1053 -5.12 -6.96 -37.84
C ILE A 1053 -3.63 -6.66 -37.74
N ASP A 1054 -3.00 -7.13 -36.66
CA ASP A 1054 -1.55 -7.08 -36.56
C ASP A 1054 -0.91 -8.03 -37.60
N THR A 1055 0.12 -7.55 -38.28
CA THR A 1055 0.76 -8.28 -39.38
C THR A 1055 2.12 -8.83 -38.97
N ARG A 1056 2.45 -10.04 -39.43
CA ARG A 1056 3.79 -10.61 -39.27
C ARG A 1056 4.81 -9.89 -40.16
N ASN A 1057 4.36 -9.30 -41.26
CA ASN A 1057 5.22 -8.60 -42.22
C ASN A 1057 5.31 -7.11 -41.88
N ARG A 1058 6.32 -6.77 -41.07
CA ARG A 1058 6.57 -5.43 -40.54
C ARG A 1058 6.91 -4.34 -41.57
N ASN A 1059 6.88 -4.64 -42.87
CA ASN A 1059 7.08 -3.65 -43.92
C ASN A 1059 5.78 -3.04 -44.45
N LEU A 1060 4.62 -3.60 -44.12
CA LEU A 1060 3.31 -3.08 -44.54
C LEU A 1060 2.75 -2.17 -43.45
N SER A 1061 2.26 -0.98 -43.82
CA SER A 1061 1.65 -0.01 -42.90
C SER A 1061 0.26 0.39 -43.41
N PRO A 1062 -0.82 -0.27 -42.96
CA PRO A 1062 -2.15 -0.05 -43.52
C PRO A 1062 -2.58 1.41 -43.38
N GLN A 1063 -2.86 2.06 -44.51
CA GLN A 1063 -3.23 3.46 -44.57
C GLN A 1063 -4.28 3.75 -45.64
N ILE A 1064 -5.13 4.74 -45.36
CA ILE A 1064 -6.12 5.29 -46.29
C ILE A 1064 -5.55 6.58 -46.86
N VAL A 1065 -5.47 6.64 -48.18
CA VAL A 1065 -5.09 7.84 -48.91
C VAL A 1065 -6.34 8.44 -49.57
N ILE A 1066 -6.52 9.76 -49.47
CA ILE A 1066 -7.56 10.49 -50.21
C ILE A 1066 -6.90 11.13 -51.42
N VAL A 1067 -7.45 10.87 -52.61
CA VAL A 1067 -6.96 11.43 -53.89
C VAL A 1067 -8.02 12.32 -54.54
N ASP A 1068 -7.58 13.34 -55.28
CA ASP A 1068 -8.45 14.18 -56.11
C ASP A 1068 -8.89 13.46 -57.41
N GLU A 1069 -9.71 14.14 -58.24
CA GLU A 1069 -10.17 13.60 -59.53
C GLU A 1069 -9.04 13.39 -60.56
N GLU A 1070 -7.88 14.02 -60.34
CA GLU A 1070 -6.68 13.93 -61.18
C GLU A 1070 -5.65 12.91 -60.63
N GLY A 1071 -5.96 12.24 -59.52
CA GLY A 1071 -5.10 11.25 -58.86
C GLY A 1071 -3.99 11.82 -57.98
N ARG A 1072 -4.01 13.13 -57.67
CA ARG A 1072 -3.06 13.75 -56.74
C ARG A 1072 -3.44 13.43 -55.30
N HIS A 1073 -2.43 13.14 -54.49
CA HIS A 1073 -2.58 12.82 -53.07
C HIS A 1073 -2.98 14.08 -52.29
N LEU A 1074 -4.15 14.06 -51.67
CA LEU A 1074 -4.65 15.14 -50.81
C LEU A 1074 -4.30 14.90 -49.34
N GLU A 1075 -4.55 13.70 -48.84
CA GLU A 1075 -4.42 13.38 -47.41
C GLU A 1075 -4.07 11.90 -47.20
N THR A 1076 -3.40 11.55 -46.09
CA THR A 1076 -3.07 10.16 -45.73
C THR A 1076 -3.34 9.90 -44.24
N HIS A 1077 -4.11 8.84 -43.97
CA HIS A 1077 -4.54 8.41 -42.63
C HIS A 1077 -4.04 7.00 -42.35
N ILE A 1078 -3.19 6.85 -41.33
CA ILE A 1078 -2.67 5.53 -40.93
C ILE A 1078 -3.64 4.86 -39.97
N LEU A 1079 -3.84 3.56 -40.15
CA LEU A 1079 -4.81 2.79 -39.40
C LEU A 1079 -4.15 2.05 -38.23
N PRO A 1080 -4.62 2.24 -36.99
CA PRO A 1080 -4.17 1.42 -35.88
C PRO A 1080 -4.73 0.00 -35.99
N THR A 1081 -4.10 -0.93 -35.29
CA THR A 1081 -4.64 -2.29 -35.16
C THR A 1081 -5.99 -2.27 -34.44
N ARG A 1082 -6.89 -3.19 -34.79
CA ARG A 1082 -8.29 -3.26 -34.32
C ARG A 1082 -9.21 -2.13 -34.78
N ALA A 1083 -8.78 -1.30 -35.72
CA ALA A 1083 -9.65 -0.31 -36.35
C ALA A 1083 -10.63 -0.96 -37.34
N PHE A 1084 -11.89 -0.53 -37.30
CA PHE A 1084 -12.93 -0.92 -38.26
C PHE A 1084 -12.95 0.02 -39.45
N LEU A 1085 -12.79 -0.53 -40.65
CA LEU A 1085 -12.89 0.19 -41.91
C LEU A 1085 -14.37 0.40 -42.27
N MET A 1086 -14.80 1.67 -42.37
CA MET A 1086 -16.18 2.02 -42.76
C MET A 1086 -16.33 2.23 -44.27
N VAL A 1087 -15.22 2.51 -44.96
CA VAL A 1087 -15.18 2.82 -46.39
C VAL A 1087 -14.61 1.67 -47.23
N ARG A 1088 -14.88 1.69 -48.53
CA ARG A 1088 -14.31 0.75 -49.52
C ARG A 1088 -13.25 1.44 -50.37
N ASP A 1089 -12.31 0.65 -50.89
CA ASP A 1089 -11.34 1.14 -51.86
C ASP A 1089 -12.07 1.70 -53.10
N GLY A 1090 -11.67 2.88 -53.55
CA GLY A 1090 -12.29 3.61 -54.65
C GLY A 1090 -13.63 4.30 -54.33
N GLN A 1091 -14.11 4.29 -53.08
CA GLN A 1091 -15.33 5.00 -52.67
C GLN A 1091 -15.12 6.53 -52.70
N GLN A 1092 -16.14 7.26 -53.13
CA GLN A 1092 -16.15 8.73 -53.08
C GLN A 1092 -16.60 9.17 -51.67
N VAL A 1093 -15.85 10.07 -51.06
CA VAL A 1093 -16.07 10.57 -49.69
C VAL A 1093 -16.04 12.08 -49.66
N HIS A 1094 -16.85 12.67 -48.80
CA HIS A 1094 -16.96 14.11 -48.60
C HIS A 1094 -16.22 14.53 -47.33
N ALA A 1095 -15.83 15.80 -47.24
CA ALA A 1095 -15.25 16.35 -46.03
C ALA A 1095 -16.23 16.18 -44.84
N GLY A 1096 -15.77 15.55 -43.76
CA GLY A 1096 -16.57 15.21 -42.58
C GLY A 1096 -17.04 13.74 -42.52
N ASP A 1097 -16.86 12.95 -43.58
CA ASP A 1097 -17.24 11.52 -43.57
C ASP A 1097 -16.32 10.69 -42.66
N VAL A 1098 -16.89 9.70 -41.99
CA VAL A 1098 -16.15 8.75 -41.14
C VAL A 1098 -15.48 7.69 -42.00
N LEU A 1099 -14.16 7.72 -42.07
CA LEU A 1099 -13.35 6.72 -42.80
C LEU A 1099 -13.18 5.44 -41.97
N VAL A 1100 -12.94 5.61 -40.67
CA VAL A 1100 -12.52 4.54 -39.77
C VAL A 1100 -13.15 4.76 -38.40
N ARG A 1101 -13.63 3.67 -37.78
CA ARG A 1101 -14.02 3.67 -36.37
C ARG A 1101 -13.03 2.84 -35.56
N ILE A 1102 -12.48 3.44 -34.53
CA ILE A 1102 -11.60 2.80 -33.58
C ILE A 1102 -12.41 2.66 -32.29
N PRO A 1103 -12.71 1.43 -31.83
CA PRO A 1103 -13.34 1.26 -30.53
C PRO A 1103 -12.38 1.83 -29.48
N ARG A 1104 -12.82 2.84 -28.73
CA ARG A 1104 -12.05 3.27 -27.56
C ARG A 1104 -12.21 2.17 -26.54
N GLU A 1105 -11.11 1.46 -26.26
CA GLU A 1105 -10.96 0.85 -24.95
C GLU A 1105 -10.94 2.03 -23.97
N ILE A 1106 -12.12 2.43 -23.49
CA ILE A 1106 -12.21 3.39 -22.39
C ILE A 1106 -11.21 2.92 -21.37
N ALA A 1107 -10.33 3.84 -20.95
CA ALA A 1107 -9.43 3.66 -19.83
C ALA A 1107 -10.19 2.86 -18.80
N LYS A 1108 -9.78 1.58 -18.67
CA LYS A 1108 -10.52 0.45 -18.10
C LYS A 1108 -11.59 0.92 -17.14
N THR A 1109 -12.78 0.28 -17.18
CA THR A 1109 -13.76 0.25 -16.08
C THR A 1109 -13.04 0.65 -14.81
N ARG A 1110 -13.27 1.87 -14.29
CA ARG A 1110 -12.60 2.42 -13.10
C ARG A 1110 -13.02 1.54 -11.93
N ASP A 1111 -12.51 0.32 -11.96
CA ASP A 1111 -12.97 -0.81 -11.21
C ASP A 1111 -12.39 -0.58 -9.83
N ILE A 1112 -13.31 -0.39 -8.89
CA ILE A 1112 -13.05 -0.29 -7.46
C ILE A 1112 -12.08 -1.40 -7.02
N THR A 1113 -12.11 -2.56 -7.70
CA THR A 1113 -11.26 -3.70 -7.39
C THR A 1113 -9.79 -3.55 -7.86
N GLY A 1114 -9.46 -2.59 -8.73
CA GLY A 1114 -8.15 -2.37 -9.36
C GLY A 1114 -7.31 -1.20 -8.82
N GLY A 1115 -7.86 -0.39 -7.91
CA GLY A 1115 -7.19 0.82 -7.41
C GLY A 1115 -5.88 0.55 -6.65
N LEU A 1116 -5.86 -0.44 -5.76
CA LEU A 1116 -4.67 -0.75 -4.94
C LEU A 1116 -3.46 -1.24 -5.77
N PRO A 1117 -3.60 -2.17 -6.75
CA PRO A 1117 -2.51 -2.52 -7.66
C PRO A 1117 -1.90 -1.32 -8.40
N ARG A 1118 -2.73 -0.35 -8.79
CA ARG A 1118 -2.25 0.89 -9.45
C ARG A 1118 -1.45 1.76 -8.48
N VAL A 1119 -1.94 1.95 -7.26
CA VAL A 1119 -1.18 2.66 -6.20
C VAL A 1119 0.16 1.97 -5.92
N ALA A 1120 0.19 0.63 -5.86
CA ALA A 1120 1.43 -0.13 -5.69
C ALA A 1120 2.38 0.02 -6.89
N GLU A 1121 1.86 0.06 -8.12
CA GLU A 1121 2.64 0.32 -9.34
C GLU A 1121 3.33 1.69 -9.30
N LEU A 1122 2.59 2.73 -8.88
CA LEU A 1122 3.07 4.10 -8.73
C LEU A 1122 4.16 4.22 -7.66
N PHE A 1123 3.94 3.66 -6.46
CA PHE A 1123 4.97 3.66 -5.39
C PHE A 1123 6.21 2.83 -5.73
N GLU A 1124 6.07 1.79 -6.55
CA GLU A 1124 7.22 1.05 -7.07
C GLU A 1124 7.90 1.73 -8.26
N ALA A 1125 7.35 2.84 -8.75
CA ALA A 1125 7.76 3.53 -9.97
C ALA A 1125 7.99 2.55 -11.12
N ARG A 1126 7.12 1.55 -11.30
CA ARG A 1126 7.28 0.61 -12.41
C ARG A 1126 7.00 1.31 -13.73
N ARG A 1127 7.77 0.97 -14.76
CA ARG A 1127 7.39 1.35 -16.13
C ARG A 1127 6.08 0.65 -16.50
N PRO A 1128 5.06 1.40 -16.96
CA PRO A 1128 3.81 0.81 -17.42
C PRO A 1128 4.05 -0.26 -18.49
N LYS A 1129 3.18 -1.27 -18.56
CA LYS A 1129 3.27 -2.32 -19.61
C LYS A 1129 3.15 -1.75 -21.02
N ASP A 1130 2.35 -0.70 -21.17
CA ASP A 1130 2.22 0.06 -22.41
C ASP A 1130 2.48 1.56 -22.14
N PRO A 1131 3.77 1.98 -22.15
CA PRO A 1131 4.15 3.35 -21.81
C PRO A 1131 3.92 4.29 -23.00
N ALA A 1132 3.31 5.44 -22.77
CA ALA A 1132 3.26 6.51 -23.76
C ALA A 1132 4.67 7.04 -24.04
N ILE A 1133 4.99 7.25 -25.31
CA ILE A 1133 6.20 7.95 -25.72
C ILE A 1133 5.92 9.45 -25.59
N VAL A 1134 6.78 10.16 -24.87
CA VAL A 1134 6.71 11.61 -24.65
C VAL A 1134 7.88 12.31 -25.32
N THR A 1135 7.67 13.56 -25.76
CA THR A 1135 8.76 14.37 -26.31
C THR A 1135 9.65 14.95 -25.20
N GLU A 1136 10.95 15.07 -25.46
CA GLU A 1136 11.97 15.61 -24.54
C GLU A 1136 12.21 17.10 -24.79
N ILE A 1137 11.80 17.62 -25.96
CA ILE A 1137 12.01 19.00 -26.40
C ILE A 1137 10.70 19.60 -26.91
N ASP A 1138 10.60 20.92 -26.81
CA ASP A 1138 9.58 21.70 -27.51
C ASP A 1138 9.92 21.75 -29.00
N GLY A 1139 8.92 21.64 -29.87
CA GLY A 1139 9.18 21.74 -31.30
C GLY A 1139 8.04 21.31 -32.21
N VAL A 1140 8.37 21.23 -33.50
CA VAL A 1140 7.45 20.80 -34.56
C VAL A 1140 7.68 19.33 -34.87
N VAL A 1141 6.59 18.57 -34.93
CA VAL A 1141 6.60 17.14 -35.26
C VAL A 1141 6.79 16.93 -36.76
N GLU A 1142 7.72 16.05 -37.11
CA GLU A 1142 7.99 15.59 -38.48
C GLU A 1142 8.05 14.06 -38.51
N PHE A 1143 7.35 13.42 -39.44
CA PHE A 1143 7.44 11.97 -39.59
C PHE A 1143 8.62 11.53 -40.47
N GLY A 1144 9.49 10.67 -39.93
CA GLY A 1144 10.65 10.12 -40.64
C GLY A 1144 10.39 8.76 -41.30
N GLU A 1145 11.45 8.19 -41.90
CA GLU A 1145 11.40 6.88 -42.58
C GLU A 1145 10.95 5.73 -41.65
N VAL A 1146 10.09 4.87 -42.18
CA VAL A 1146 9.73 3.59 -41.58
C VAL A 1146 10.78 2.54 -41.95
N ARG A 1147 11.48 1.97 -40.97
CA ARG A 1147 12.42 0.85 -41.20
C ARG A 1147 12.10 -0.31 -40.28
N LYS A 1148 11.91 -1.51 -40.86
CA LYS A 1148 11.62 -2.78 -40.13
C LYS A 1148 10.39 -2.70 -39.20
N GLY A 1149 9.35 -1.97 -39.61
CA GLY A 1149 8.08 -1.81 -38.87
C GLY A 1149 8.18 -0.95 -37.62
N VAL A 1150 9.15 -0.05 -37.57
CA VAL A 1150 9.26 0.91 -36.49
C VAL A 1150 9.31 2.29 -37.13
N ARG A 1151 8.37 3.16 -36.74
CA ARG A 1151 8.24 4.50 -37.31
C ARG A 1151 9.09 5.47 -36.51
N LYS A 1152 9.86 6.29 -37.20
CA LYS A 1152 10.58 7.39 -36.55
C LYS A 1152 9.70 8.62 -36.56
N LEU A 1153 9.50 9.21 -35.39
CA LEU A 1153 8.89 10.52 -35.24
C LEU A 1153 9.99 11.47 -34.78
N ILE A 1154 10.19 12.54 -35.53
CA ILE A 1154 11.23 13.53 -35.29
C ILE A 1154 10.55 14.76 -34.68
N VAL A 1155 11.12 15.34 -33.65
CA VAL A 1155 10.73 16.65 -33.15
C VAL A 1155 11.91 17.58 -33.40
N ASN A 1156 11.66 18.67 -34.12
CA ASN A 1156 12.64 19.71 -34.42
C ASN A 1156 12.33 20.93 -33.55
N SER A 1157 13.30 21.40 -32.77
CA SER A 1157 13.15 22.62 -31.97
C SER A 1157 12.83 23.82 -32.87
N HIS A 1158 12.11 24.81 -32.32
CA HIS A 1158 11.78 26.05 -33.03
C HIS A 1158 13.02 26.79 -33.56
N ASP A 1159 14.15 26.66 -32.85
CA ASP A 1159 15.41 27.30 -33.21
C ASP A 1159 16.26 26.46 -34.19
N GLY A 1160 15.80 25.25 -34.54
CA GLY A 1160 16.46 24.33 -35.46
C GLY A 1160 17.77 23.70 -34.96
N MET A 1161 18.24 24.06 -33.76
CA MET A 1161 19.49 23.55 -33.19
C MET A 1161 19.38 22.13 -32.65
N ASP A 1162 18.23 21.78 -32.06
CA ASP A 1162 17.99 20.48 -31.44
C ASP A 1162 17.00 19.64 -32.25
N ARG A 1163 17.40 18.38 -32.52
CA ARG A 1163 16.59 17.39 -33.23
C ARG A 1163 16.56 16.10 -32.42
N ARG A 1164 15.36 15.67 -32.01
CA ARG A 1164 15.16 14.40 -31.29
C ARG A 1164 14.36 13.41 -32.13
N VAL A 1165 14.79 12.15 -32.12
CA VAL A 1165 14.17 11.07 -32.90
C VAL A 1165 13.57 10.03 -31.96
N TYR A 1166 12.25 9.92 -31.98
CA TYR A 1166 11.46 8.95 -31.24
C TYR A 1166 11.10 7.75 -32.11
N VAL A 1167 11.08 6.59 -31.49
CA VAL A 1167 10.92 5.30 -32.18
C VAL A 1167 9.60 4.68 -31.74
N ILE A 1168 8.61 4.72 -32.62
CA ILE A 1168 7.24 4.28 -32.34
C ILE A 1168 7.06 2.82 -32.81
N PRO A 1169 6.72 1.88 -31.91
CA PRO A 1169 6.43 0.50 -32.27
C PRO A 1169 5.26 0.39 -33.25
N TYR A 1170 5.31 -0.63 -34.13
CA TYR A 1170 4.21 -0.97 -35.03
C TYR A 1170 2.87 -1.12 -34.30
N GLY A 1171 1.79 -0.59 -34.89
CA GLY A 1171 0.41 -0.77 -34.41
C GLY A 1171 -0.02 0.13 -33.24
N LYS A 1172 0.88 0.94 -32.69
CA LYS A 1172 0.57 1.88 -31.60
C LYS A 1172 -0.09 3.17 -32.13
N HIS A 1173 -1.19 3.60 -31.53
CA HIS A 1173 -1.90 4.81 -31.94
C HIS A 1173 -1.09 6.08 -31.61
N VAL A 1174 -0.84 6.89 -32.64
CA VAL A 1174 -0.13 8.17 -32.56
C VAL A 1174 -1.16 9.28 -32.40
N LEU A 1175 -0.95 10.17 -31.43
CA LEU A 1175 -1.89 11.24 -31.10
C LEU A 1175 -1.68 12.49 -31.95
N VAL A 1176 -0.45 12.72 -32.40
CA VAL A 1176 0.03 13.92 -33.11
C VAL A 1176 0.13 13.72 -34.62
N HIS A 1177 0.01 14.81 -35.38
CA HIS A 1177 0.13 14.87 -36.84
C HIS A 1177 1.41 15.61 -37.29
N ASP A 1178 1.69 15.53 -38.60
CA ASP A 1178 2.83 16.21 -39.21
C ASP A 1178 2.61 17.72 -39.16
N GLY A 1179 3.59 18.47 -38.66
CA GLY A 1179 3.48 19.92 -38.47
C GLY A 1179 2.81 20.37 -37.15
N ASP A 1180 2.41 19.45 -36.28
CA ASP A 1180 1.89 19.81 -34.95
C ASP A 1180 3.01 20.39 -34.05
N ILE A 1181 2.67 21.40 -33.26
CA ILE A 1181 3.56 21.98 -32.25
C ILE A 1181 3.32 21.22 -30.94
N VAL A 1182 4.39 20.62 -30.41
CA VAL A 1182 4.38 19.85 -29.16
C VAL A 1182 5.29 20.49 -28.12
N SER A 1183 4.89 20.41 -26.86
CA SER A 1183 5.72 20.86 -25.73
C SER A 1183 6.45 19.68 -25.07
N ALA A 1184 7.60 19.93 -24.45
CA ALA A 1184 8.37 18.96 -23.69
C ALA A 1184 7.49 18.27 -22.63
N GLY A 1185 7.53 16.93 -22.62
CA GLY A 1185 6.70 16.08 -21.77
C GLY A 1185 5.33 15.72 -22.36
N GLU A 1186 4.93 16.29 -23.50
CA GLU A 1186 3.65 15.98 -24.15
C GLU A 1186 3.65 14.56 -24.76
N LYS A 1187 2.49 13.88 -24.69
CA LYS A 1187 2.33 12.50 -25.16
C LYS A 1187 2.22 12.46 -26.68
N LEU A 1188 3.14 11.77 -27.33
CA LEU A 1188 3.12 11.53 -28.78
C LEU A 1188 2.24 10.33 -29.16
N THR A 1189 2.09 9.37 -28.23
CA THR A 1189 1.31 8.14 -28.43
C THR A 1189 0.37 7.89 -27.26
N GLU A 1190 -0.64 7.05 -27.46
CA GLU A 1190 -1.48 6.57 -26.36
C GLU A 1190 -0.70 5.77 -25.30
N GLY A 1191 -1.23 5.76 -24.07
CA GLY A 1191 -0.68 5.04 -22.93
C GLY A 1191 -0.47 5.90 -21.69
N ALA A 1192 0.00 5.24 -20.62
CA ALA A 1192 0.39 5.92 -19.38
C ALA A 1192 1.83 6.44 -19.49
N VAL A 1193 2.10 7.65 -19.00
CA VAL A 1193 3.45 8.21 -19.01
C VAL A 1193 4.27 7.52 -17.91
N ALA A 1194 5.51 7.15 -18.23
CA ALA A 1194 6.40 6.57 -17.23
C ALA A 1194 6.96 7.66 -16.32
N PRO A 1195 6.95 7.50 -14.98
CA PRO A 1195 7.51 8.49 -14.06
C PRO A 1195 8.99 8.79 -14.31
N GLN A 1196 9.77 7.81 -14.80
CA GLN A 1196 11.18 8.02 -15.15
C GLN A 1196 11.37 9.02 -16.28
N ASP A 1197 10.46 9.02 -17.25
CA ASP A 1197 10.56 9.89 -18.41
C ASP A 1197 10.20 11.31 -17.99
N ILE A 1198 9.21 11.49 -17.10
CA ILE A 1198 8.91 12.78 -16.45
C ILE A 1198 10.11 13.31 -15.67
N LEU A 1199 10.77 12.46 -14.86
CA LEU A 1199 11.95 12.87 -14.09
C LEU A 1199 13.09 13.35 -14.98
N ASN A 1200 13.35 12.66 -16.09
CA ASN A 1200 14.44 13.01 -17.00
C ASN A 1200 14.16 14.27 -17.83
N ILE A 1201 12.88 14.55 -18.12
CA ILE A 1201 12.48 15.64 -19.03
C ILE A 1201 12.09 16.90 -18.24
N LEU A 1202 11.14 16.76 -17.30
CA LEU A 1202 10.54 17.88 -16.55
C LEU A 1202 11.20 18.09 -15.17
N GLY A 1203 12.09 17.19 -14.76
CA GLY A 1203 12.83 17.29 -13.51
C GLY A 1203 12.12 16.70 -12.28
N PRO A 1204 12.77 16.77 -11.11
CA PRO A 1204 12.33 16.10 -9.89
C PRO A 1204 11.01 16.66 -9.33
N ASN A 1205 10.84 17.97 -9.32
CA ASN A 1205 9.64 18.59 -8.73
C ASN A 1205 8.37 18.17 -9.49
N LYS A 1206 8.44 18.12 -10.83
CA LYS A 1206 7.29 17.73 -11.66
C LYS A 1206 6.93 16.26 -11.55
N VAL A 1207 7.91 15.35 -11.44
CA VAL A 1207 7.59 13.93 -11.20
C VAL A 1207 7.00 13.71 -9.81
N GLN A 1208 7.45 14.47 -8.79
CA GLN A 1208 6.90 14.36 -7.45
C GLN A 1208 5.43 14.83 -7.42
N GLU A 1209 5.15 15.99 -8.02
CA GLU A 1209 3.79 16.53 -8.17
C GLU A 1209 2.88 15.55 -8.91
N TYR A 1210 3.36 14.98 -10.03
CA TYR A 1210 2.64 13.95 -10.80
C TYR A 1210 2.28 12.73 -9.95
N LEU A 1211 3.26 12.18 -9.20
CA LEU A 1211 3.04 11.01 -8.36
C LEU A 1211 2.05 11.29 -7.22
N VAL A 1212 2.13 12.46 -6.59
CA VAL A 1212 1.20 12.86 -5.52
C VAL A 1212 -0.23 12.94 -6.07
N ASN A 1213 -0.43 13.67 -7.17
CA ASN A 1213 -1.75 13.88 -7.75
C ASN A 1213 -2.38 12.57 -8.27
N GLU A 1214 -1.63 11.70 -8.95
CA GLU A 1214 -2.15 10.41 -9.46
C GLU A 1214 -2.55 9.45 -8.32
N ILE A 1215 -1.75 9.40 -7.25
CA ILE A 1215 -2.08 8.55 -6.10
C ILE A 1215 -3.32 9.11 -5.39
N GLN A 1216 -3.39 10.43 -5.23
CA GLN A 1216 -4.52 11.12 -4.61
C GLN A 1216 -5.82 10.89 -5.39
N GLU A 1217 -5.78 10.97 -6.72
CA GLU A 1217 -6.93 10.70 -7.60
C GLU A 1217 -7.50 9.31 -7.33
N VAL A 1218 -6.65 8.27 -7.22
CA VAL A 1218 -7.11 6.90 -6.98
C VAL A 1218 -7.83 6.76 -5.64
N TYR A 1219 -7.35 7.39 -4.57
CA TYR A 1219 -8.04 7.37 -3.27
C TYR A 1219 -9.35 8.17 -3.30
N ARG A 1220 -9.36 9.34 -3.95
CA ARG A 1220 -10.53 10.23 -4.01
C ARG A 1220 -11.65 9.68 -4.88
N LEU A 1221 -11.33 9.01 -6.00
CA LEU A 1221 -12.30 8.27 -6.82
C LEU A 1221 -13.08 7.23 -6.00
N GLN A 1222 -12.51 6.76 -4.89
CA GLN A 1222 -13.14 5.81 -3.98
C GLN A 1222 -13.82 6.46 -2.76
N GLY A 1223 -13.92 7.79 -2.76
CA GLY A 1223 -14.48 8.58 -1.66
C GLY A 1223 -13.63 8.53 -0.39
N VAL A 1224 -12.34 8.21 -0.49
CA VAL A 1224 -11.39 8.22 0.62
C VAL A 1224 -10.61 9.52 0.60
N ARG A 1225 -10.66 10.27 1.71
CA ARG A 1225 -9.93 11.53 1.86
C ARG A 1225 -8.60 11.29 2.59
N ILE A 1226 -7.51 11.65 1.93
CA ILE A 1226 -6.15 11.66 2.49
C ILE A 1226 -5.55 13.03 2.21
N ASN A 1227 -4.78 13.58 3.15
CA ASN A 1227 -4.06 14.83 2.90
C ASN A 1227 -2.77 14.57 2.10
N ASP A 1228 -2.48 15.43 1.13
CA ASP A 1228 -1.33 15.34 0.22
C ASP A 1228 0.00 15.17 0.97
N LYS A 1229 0.15 15.73 2.19
CA LYS A 1229 1.40 15.68 2.99
C LYS A 1229 1.88 14.27 3.28
N HIS A 1230 0.95 13.32 3.43
CA HIS A 1230 1.29 11.93 3.70
C HIS A 1230 1.89 11.26 2.46
N ILE A 1231 1.35 11.54 1.29
CA ILE A 1231 1.87 11.01 0.02
C ILE A 1231 3.21 11.67 -0.31
N GLU A 1232 3.33 12.98 -0.08
CA GLU A 1232 4.58 13.75 -0.24
C GLU A 1232 5.75 13.14 0.55
N ILE A 1233 5.52 12.70 1.80
CA ILE A 1233 6.57 12.05 2.61
C ILE A 1233 7.10 10.80 1.91
N ILE A 1234 6.22 9.93 1.39
CA ILE A 1234 6.64 8.70 0.72
C ILE A 1234 7.36 9.03 -0.59
N VAL A 1235 6.82 9.97 -1.37
CA VAL A 1235 7.40 10.40 -2.66
C VAL A 1235 8.79 11.04 -2.46
N ARG A 1236 9.01 11.79 -1.37
CA ARG A 1236 10.34 12.29 -1.00
C ARG A 1236 11.34 11.14 -0.79
N GLN A 1237 10.93 10.08 -0.08
CA GLN A 1237 11.79 8.92 0.15
C GLN A 1237 12.15 8.17 -1.14
N MET A 1238 11.31 8.26 -2.18
CA MET A 1238 11.60 7.64 -3.49
C MET A 1238 12.77 8.32 -4.23
N LEU A 1239 13.04 9.60 -3.97
CA LEU A 1239 14.04 10.41 -4.70
C LEU A 1239 15.30 10.73 -3.87
N GLN A 1240 15.63 9.92 -2.86
CA GLN A 1240 16.83 10.09 -2.02
C GLN A 1240 18.16 9.80 -2.74
N LYS A 1241 18.13 9.29 -3.97
CA LYS A 1241 19.34 8.89 -4.70
C LYS A 1241 19.62 9.88 -5.82
N VAL A 1242 20.81 10.45 -5.77
CA VAL A 1242 21.34 11.32 -6.82
C VAL A 1242 22.34 10.56 -7.70
N ARG A 1243 22.34 10.88 -8.99
CA ARG A 1243 23.41 10.46 -9.91
C ARG A 1243 24.42 11.59 -9.95
N VAL A 1244 25.63 11.32 -9.48
CA VAL A 1244 26.75 12.26 -9.59
C VAL A 1244 27.35 12.10 -10.99
N GLU A 1245 27.31 13.16 -11.80
CA GLU A 1245 27.89 13.18 -13.14
C GLU A 1245 29.29 13.80 -13.13
N ASP A 1246 29.49 14.85 -12.32
CA ASP A 1246 30.78 15.50 -12.03
C ASP A 1246 31.01 15.69 -10.52
#